data_AF-A0AAV2R3A8-F1
#
_entry.id   AF-A0AAV2R3A8-F1
#
_cell.length_a   1.000
_cell.length_b   1.000
_cell.length_c   1.000
_cell.angle_alpha   90.00
_cell.angle_beta   90.00
_cell.angle_gamma   90.00
#
_symmetry.space_group_name_H-M   'P 1'
#
loop_
_entity.id
_entity.type
_entity.pdbx_description
1 polymer ?
#
loop_
_entity_poly.entity_id
_entity_poly.type
_entity_poly.pdbx_seq_one_letter_code
_entity_poly.pdbx_strand_id
1 'polypeptide(L)'
;MVSDVGIHSLRQRTGIKMAVMSYIRRRVGKAAPIVKRVVLPVGALFLVMHMLTGTNDKDLLDQHLQENLIVPGEAIDPLLDKPQAHHYKHVKDVKEVKDKHESPTKYKPPKASSSSSSSKSETSKPKESSGYKDEDLKRAPSAWSMAKANITDSHKVRFKPHAITNDTVTLTLMSSADKIFMSINKKEIYRNLDDRGIHLVVVNQATGRVMAKRVFDTFSVGVEEEMVDFIDDIQDGRILIFAVRDEAATSLSWRGRNKLKELGGRWADKLAYRDMWALVTRKGALKLAETYSNVATADTGYEWGGPVFLRTDFDLEEKQAECGWPSNERNDARRMFCLRHEGYGSMCNCEISQWQDVFFKVDKRIHNEMMQNKLYKDIGIIILATDRPHYLYKTLKSLWEAPGINRDKIAVYVESHYREVLNLCKVFGVHVVVTNSPGNDTTTKIKNKLQRAFRDVVGAEFPADKVPKGNLPEDTLPPFTASHILVLEEDITVSIDIFKYFHSVAPVLEADKTIVGISAFNYFGYRDVASSLTSVYRTNQVNYVAVLLHADIIRNHLTKHWSTKNTTEWHNSLRKTIEEMKGAILYPEVPRAHHIGYTGAIIAGGIQHNLFRDHIVSLSLDYNIQPKDVHMLEAAAYDNNLEQTLKKAEPINFDFCNHDLLYGENPLIMFLSYDGEDKNAENWNNLFRCLRGWHVYPEAGWDGVWQVHYHGHLLNIVAVPLSKYSHLQPSGYKLFTAPPTTTTTTTTTSTTTTTTTTPQSTSASSSSSDSSSSSSSSSTTSKSSTSSTTASKD
;
A
#
# COMPACT_ATOMS: atom_id res chain seq x y z
N MET A 1 -16.83 -80.91 -6.75
CA MET A 1 -17.94 -80.75 -7.71
C MET A 1 -17.99 -79.26 -8.06
N VAL A 2 -17.70 -78.86 -9.31
CA VAL A 2 -18.61 -78.91 -10.48
C VAL A 2 -19.74 -77.89 -10.30
N SER A 3 -20.05 -76.92 -11.18
CA SER A 3 -19.46 -76.35 -12.43
C SER A 3 -20.38 -75.15 -12.85
N ASP A 4 -20.25 -74.34 -13.92
CA ASP A 4 -19.20 -74.09 -14.94
C ASP A 4 -19.37 -72.68 -15.58
N VAL A 5 -18.36 -72.24 -16.36
CA VAL A 5 -18.35 -71.29 -17.53
C VAL A 5 -19.41 -70.17 -17.69
N GLY A 6 -18.98 -68.91 -17.97
CA GLY A 6 -19.93 -67.79 -18.20
C GLY A 6 -19.57 -66.53 -19.03
N ILE A 7 -18.37 -66.39 -19.64
CA ILE A 7 -18.01 -65.41 -20.72
C ILE A 7 -18.20 -63.88 -20.43
N HIS A 8 -17.14 -63.09 -20.19
CA HIS A 8 -16.30 -62.41 -21.21
C HIS A 8 -16.92 -61.29 -22.09
N SER A 9 -17.18 -60.08 -21.53
CA SER A 9 -17.31 -58.84 -22.35
C SER A 9 -17.04 -57.55 -21.55
N LEU A 10 -15.95 -56.82 -21.88
CA LEU A 10 -15.79 -55.35 -21.72
C LEU A 10 -14.37 -54.83 -22.05
N ARG A 11 -13.34 -55.69 -22.05
CA ARG A 11 -11.92 -55.27 -22.15
C ARG A 11 -11.43 -54.93 -23.59
N GLN A 12 -12.33 -54.60 -24.52
CA GLN A 12 -12.02 -54.51 -25.96
C GLN A 12 -12.46 -53.20 -26.66
N ARG A 13 -12.68 -52.10 -25.92
CA ARG A 13 -13.02 -50.77 -26.51
C ARG A 13 -11.92 -49.69 -26.44
N THR A 14 -10.79 -49.94 -25.78
CA THR A 14 -9.69 -48.96 -25.65
C THR A 14 -8.57 -49.11 -26.68
N GLY A 15 -8.29 -50.33 -27.18
CA GLY A 15 -7.17 -50.58 -28.11
C GLY A 15 -7.30 -49.90 -29.47
N ILE A 16 -8.52 -49.80 -30.02
CA ILE A 16 -8.75 -49.34 -31.40
C ILE A 16 -8.51 -47.82 -31.55
N LYS A 17 -8.83 -47.01 -30.53
CA LYS A 17 -8.66 -45.54 -30.60
C LYS A 17 -7.19 -45.11 -30.71
N MET A 18 -6.26 -45.84 -30.09
CA MET A 18 -4.82 -45.47 -30.13
C MET A 18 -4.16 -45.77 -31.50
N ALA A 19 -4.60 -46.80 -32.20
CA ALA A 19 -4.10 -47.13 -33.54
C ALA A 19 -4.43 -46.03 -34.57
N VAL A 20 -5.69 -45.55 -34.56
CA VAL A 20 -6.17 -44.55 -35.52
C VAL A 20 -5.45 -43.20 -35.35
N MET A 21 -5.28 -42.72 -34.11
CA MET A 21 -4.54 -41.47 -33.87
C MET A 21 -3.06 -41.55 -34.28
N SER A 22 -2.41 -42.71 -34.09
CA SER A 22 -1.03 -42.93 -34.54
C SER A 22 -0.89 -42.88 -36.07
N TYR A 23 -1.86 -43.46 -36.81
CA TYR A 23 -1.91 -43.42 -38.26
C TYR A 23 -2.08 -41.99 -38.80
N ILE A 24 -3.00 -41.21 -38.22
CA ILE A 24 -3.24 -39.81 -38.62
C ILE A 24 -2.00 -38.94 -38.36
N ARG A 25 -1.35 -39.07 -37.18
CA ARG A 25 -0.11 -38.33 -36.86
C ARG A 25 1.00 -38.56 -37.90
N ARG A 26 1.12 -39.76 -38.47
CA ARG A 26 2.15 -40.08 -39.48
C ARG A 26 1.87 -39.51 -40.89
N ARG A 27 0.62 -39.21 -41.27
CA ARG A 27 0.31 -38.60 -42.59
C ARG A 27 0.30 -37.07 -42.60
N VAL A 28 -0.09 -36.40 -41.52
CA VAL A 28 -0.11 -34.92 -41.45
C VAL A 28 1.31 -34.31 -41.42
N GLY A 29 2.34 -35.10 -41.12
CA GLY A 29 3.74 -34.68 -41.11
C GLY A 29 4.37 -34.32 -42.46
N LYS A 30 3.67 -34.50 -43.60
CA LYS A 30 4.19 -34.22 -44.96
C LYS A 30 3.31 -33.29 -45.82
N ALA A 31 2.43 -32.48 -45.21
CA ALA A 31 1.69 -31.44 -45.93
C ALA A 31 2.49 -30.13 -46.03
N ALA A 32 2.41 -29.46 -47.19
CA ALA A 32 3.09 -28.19 -47.47
C ALA A 32 2.64 -27.05 -46.52
N PRO A 33 3.50 -26.05 -46.22
CA PRO A 33 3.28 -25.09 -45.13
C PRO A 33 2.01 -24.23 -45.26
N ILE A 34 1.52 -24.01 -46.49
CA ILE A 34 0.27 -23.26 -46.76
C ILE A 34 -0.95 -23.92 -46.09
N VAL A 35 -1.04 -25.26 -46.12
CA VAL A 35 -2.18 -26.01 -45.56
C VAL A 35 -2.29 -25.82 -44.04
N LYS A 36 -1.14 -25.72 -43.35
CA LYS A 36 -1.10 -25.54 -41.89
C LYS A 36 -1.52 -24.14 -41.43
N ARG A 37 -1.32 -23.10 -42.24
CA ARG A 37 -1.61 -21.70 -41.85
C ARG A 37 -3.05 -21.25 -42.10
N VAL A 38 -3.81 -21.95 -42.96
CA VAL A 38 -5.17 -21.50 -43.36
C VAL A 38 -6.29 -22.47 -42.93
N VAL A 39 -6.09 -23.79 -43.06
CA VAL A 39 -7.21 -24.76 -42.92
C VAL A 39 -7.51 -25.10 -41.45
N LEU A 40 -6.48 -25.19 -40.60
CA LEU A 40 -6.63 -25.55 -39.19
C LEU A 40 -7.40 -24.53 -38.34
N PRO A 41 -7.18 -23.20 -38.47
CA PRO A 41 -7.95 -22.20 -37.73
C PRO A 41 -9.45 -22.22 -38.07
N VAL A 42 -9.80 -22.31 -39.36
CA VAL A 42 -11.20 -22.27 -39.83
C VAL A 42 -11.98 -23.51 -39.36
N GLY A 43 -11.35 -24.70 -39.37
CA GLY A 43 -11.96 -25.93 -38.87
C GLY A 43 -12.24 -25.92 -37.37
N ALA A 44 -11.42 -25.21 -36.57
CA ALA A 44 -11.68 -25.04 -35.14
C ALA A 44 -12.84 -24.06 -34.88
N LEU A 45 -12.91 -22.96 -35.65
CA LEU A 45 -13.93 -21.91 -35.47
C LEU A 45 -15.36 -22.44 -35.66
N PHE A 46 -15.59 -23.26 -36.69
CA PHE A 46 -16.89 -23.91 -36.93
C PHE A 46 -17.32 -24.85 -35.79
N LEU A 47 -16.37 -25.54 -35.17
CA LEU A 47 -16.65 -26.49 -34.08
C LEU A 47 -17.00 -25.77 -32.77
N VAL A 48 -16.45 -24.56 -32.56
CA VAL A 48 -16.83 -23.68 -31.44
C VAL A 48 -18.21 -23.05 -31.66
N MET A 49 -18.49 -22.52 -32.85
CA MET A 49 -19.82 -21.92 -33.13
C MET A 49 -20.97 -22.92 -32.96
N HIS A 50 -20.77 -24.20 -33.31
CA HIS A 50 -21.81 -25.22 -33.15
C HIS A 50 -22.04 -25.68 -31.70
N MET A 51 -21.14 -25.32 -30.77
CA MET A 51 -21.29 -25.57 -29.32
C MET A 51 -21.98 -24.41 -28.58
N LEU A 52 -22.02 -23.20 -29.15
CA LEU A 52 -22.49 -21.98 -28.48
C LEU A 52 -23.96 -21.63 -28.74
N THR A 53 -24.64 -22.31 -29.67
CA THR A 53 -26.05 -22.06 -30.01
C THR A 53 -27.03 -23.02 -29.32
N GLY A 54 -26.63 -23.64 -28.21
CA GLY A 54 -27.20 -24.91 -27.73
C GLY A 54 -27.59 -24.98 -26.25
N THR A 55 -28.08 -23.90 -25.64
CA THR A 55 -28.83 -23.97 -24.35
C THR A 55 -29.65 -22.70 -24.14
N ASN A 56 -30.96 -22.85 -23.93
CA ASN A 56 -31.84 -21.81 -23.42
C ASN A 56 -32.23 -22.19 -21.99
N ASP A 57 -31.83 -21.38 -21.00
CA ASP A 57 -32.46 -21.30 -19.68
C ASP A 57 -32.20 -19.88 -19.16
N LYS A 58 -33.26 -19.14 -18.79
CA LYS A 58 -33.17 -17.71 -18.44
C LYS A 58 -33.50 -17.37 -16.99
N ASP A 59 -34.15 -18.27 -16.27
CA ASP A 59 -34.77 -17.95 -14.96
C ASP A 59 -33.90 -18.35 -13.75
N LEU A 60 -32.58 -18.41 -13.93
CA LEU A 60 -31.61 -18.82 -12.88
C LEU A 60 -30.48 -17.82 -12.61
N LEU A 61 -30.47 -16.65 -13.26
CA LEU A 61 -29.41 -15.65 -13.14
C LEU A 61 -29.74 -14.49 -12.17
N ASP A 62 -31.03 -14.16 -12.02
CA ASP A 62 -31.51 -12.96 -11.30
C ASP A 62 -31.43 -13.03 -9.75
N GLN A 63 -30.99 -14.16 -9.17
CA GLN A 63 -30.81 -14.32 -7.71
C GLN A 63 -29.35 -14.45 -7.26
N HIS A 64 -28.37 -14.11 -8.11
CA HIS A 64 -26.95 -14.08 -7.72
C HIS A 64 -26.18 -12.81 -8.12
N LEU A 65 -26.85 -11.78 -8.65
CA LEU A 65 -26.24 -10.52 -9.10
C LEU A 65 -26.41 -9.34 -8.13
N GLN A 66 -26.91 -9.55 -6.90
CA GLN A 66 -27.06 -8.48 -5.88
C GLN A 66 -26.02 -8.50 -4.74
N GLU A 67 -25.16 -9.52 -4.63
CA GLU A 67 -24.10 -9.58 -3.62
C GLU A 67 -22.72 -9.83 -4.25
N ASN A 68 -22.19 -8.83 -4.97
CA ASN A 68 -20.75 -8.52 -5.13
C ASN A 68 -20.58 -7.31 -6.07
N LEU A 69 -20.40 -6.10 -5.52
CA LEU A 69 -20.12 -4.91 -6.32
C LEU A 69 -18.62 -4.89 -6.70
N ILE A 70 -18.31 -5.41 -7.89
CA ILE A 70 -16.94 -5.42 -8.43
C ILE A 70 -16.58 -4.01 -8.91
N VAL A 71 -15.49 -3.44 -8.38
CA VAL A 71 -14.99 -2.12 -8.77
C VAL A 71 -14.45 -2.16 -10.20
N PRO A 72 -14.97 -1.36 -11.16
CA PRO A 72 -14.44 -1.31 -12.52
C PRO A 72 -13.09 -0.58 -12.55
N GLY A 73 -11.99 -1.32 -12.71
CA GLY A 73 -10.64 -0.74 -12.62
C GLY A 73 -9.52 -1.60 -13.21
N GLU A 74 -9.82 -2.56 -14.08
CA GLU A 74 -8.79 -3.37 -14.74
C GLU A 74 -8.03 -2.56 -15.80
N ALA A 75 -6.76 -2.27 -15.52
CA ALA A 75 -5.80 -1.98 -16.57
C ALA A 75 -5.57 -3.25 -17.39
N ILE A 76 -5.84 -3.21 -18.69
CA ILE A 76 -5.83 -4.39 -19.56
C ILE A 76 -4.39 -4.91 -19.75
N ASP A 77 -4.07 -6.02 -19.10
CA ASP A 77 -2.92 -6.87 -19.44
C ASP A 77 -3.40 -8.04 -20.33
N PRO A 78 -3.04 -8.07 -21.63
CA PRO A 78 -3.64 -8.99 -22.58
C PRO A 78 -2.97 -10.37 -22.55
N LEU A 79 -3.24 -11.20 -21.53
CA LEU A 79 -3.31 -12.68 -21.58
C LEU A 79 -3.47 -13.32 -20.18
N LEU A 80 -4.67 -13.82 -19.84
CA LEU A 80 -4.92 -15.15 -19.25
C LEU A 80 -6.43 -15.37 -19.01
N ASP A 81 -6.96 -16.53 -19.39
CA ASP A 81 -8.39 -16.86 -19.28
C ASP A 81 -8.61 -18.01 -18.28
N LYS A 82 -9.69 -17.88 -17.49
CA LYS A 82 -10.30 -18.82 -16.51
C LYS A 82 -9.74 -18.87 -15.07
N PRO A 83 -10.61 -18.80 -14.05
CA PRO A 83 -10.24 -18.95 -12.64
C PRO A 83 -10.04 -20.41 -12.22
N GLN A 84 -9.18 -20.66 -11.23
CA GLN A 84 -9.05 -21.97 -10.60
C GLN A 84 -10.03 -22.14 -9.43
N ALA A 85 -10.93 -23.11 -9.52
CA ALA A 85 -11.83 -23.46 -8.43
C ALA A 85 -11.13 -24.35 -7.38
N HIS A 86 -11.03 -23.88 -6.13
CA HIS A 86 -10.47 -24.66 -5.02
C HIS A 86 -11.44 -25.76 -4.56
N HIS A 87 -11.31 -26.96 -5.13
CA HIS A 87 -12.01 -28.16 -4.65
C HIS A 87 -11.51 -28.63 -3.27
N TYR A 88 -12.10 -28.11 -2.20
CA TYR A 88 -12.02 -28.75 -0.88
C TYR A 88 -12.78 -30.07 -0.87
N LYS A 89 -12.07 -31.18 -0.72
CA LYS A 89 -12.68 -32.49 -0.47
C LYS A 89 -13.15 -32.60 0.98
N HIS A 90 -14.46 -32.57 1.20
CA HIS A 90 -15.03 -33.11 2.43
C HIS A 90 -14.73 -34.61 2.52
N VAL A 91 -14.12 -35.03 3.63
CA VAL A 91 -14.22 -36.42 4.11
C VAL A 91 -15.28 -36.41 5.21
N LYS A 92 -16.45 -36.99 4.92
CA LYS A 92 -17.37 -37.44 5.96
C LYS A 92 -17.01 -38.88 6.29
N ASP A 93 -16.76 -39.15 7.56
CA ASP A 93 -16.96 -40.48 8.13
C ASP A 93 -17.67 -40.30 9.47
N VAL A 94 -18.85 -40.91 9.60
CA VAL A 94 -19.69 -40.84 10.80
C VAL A 94 -19.63 -42.20 11.48
N LYS A 95 -19.33 -42.21 12.78
CA LYS A 95 -19.68 -43.31 13.67
C LYS A 95 -20.38 -42.78 14.91
N GLU A 96 -21.64 -43.16 15.04
CA GLU A 96 -22.44 -42.96 16.23
C GLU A 96 -21.85 -43.77 17.39
N VAL A 97 -21.83 -43.19 18.59
CA VAL A 97 -21.94 -43.93 19.85
C VAL A 97 -22.96 -43.19 20.70
N LYS A 98 -23.85 -43.93 21.36
CA LYS A 98 -25.08 -43.43 22.00
C LYS A 98 -24.84 -42.80 23.36
N ASP A 99 -25.84 -42.05 23.80
CA ASP A 99 -25.93 -41.36 25.09
C ASP A 99 -25.68 -42.26 26.31
N LYS A 100 -25.30 -41.61 27.42
CA LYS A 100 -26.02 -41.78 28.68
C LYS A 100 -25.88 -40.57 29.60
N HIS A 101 -26.97 -40.28 30.31
CA HIS A 101 -27.01 -39.27 31.39
C HIS A 101 -26.14 -39.68 32.58
N GLU A 102 -25.61 -38.69 33.31
CA GLU A 102 -26.08 -38.44 34.69
C GLU A 102 -25.74 -37.01 35.15
N SER A 103 -26.33 -36.57 36.27
CA SER A 103 -26.28 -35.19 36.76
C SER A 103 -26.00 -35.16 38.30
N PRO A 104 -26.19 -34.07 39.09
CA PRO A 104 -25.02 -33.39 39.65
C PRO A 104 -24.98 -33.29 41.19
N THR A 105 -23.79 -33.31 41.80
CA THR A 105 -23.52 -32.90 43.20
C THR A 105 -22.00 -32.64 43.39
N LYS A 106 -21.50 -31.89 44.39
CA LYS A 106 -22.06 -30.87 45.30
C LYS A 106 -20.90 -29.97 45.80
N TYR A 107 -21.20 -28.74 46.19
CA TYR A 107 -20.25 -27.77 46.74
C TYR A 107 -20.12 -27.89 48.28
N LYS A 108 -18.90 -27.87 48.84
CA LYS A 108 -18.65 -27.43 50.24
C LYS A 108 -17.15 -27.16 50.57
N PRO A 109 -16.81 -25.99 51.14
CA PRO A 109 -15.50 -25.66 51.72
C PRO A 109 -15.54 -25.72 53.27
N PRO A 110 -14.59 -25.12 54.03
CA PRO A 110 -13.13 -25.29 54.05
C PRO A 110 -12.64 -25.70 55.47
N LYS A 111 -11.32 -25.87 55.68
CA LYS A 111 -10.67 -25.68 56.99
C LYS A 111 -9.28 -25.05 56.86
N ALA A 112 -8.93 -24.22 57.85
CA ALA A 112 -7.61 -23.66 58.06
C ALA A 112 -7.07 -24.08 59.45
N SER A 113 -5.76 -24.03 59.63
CA SER A 113 -5.09 -24.19 60.93
C SER A 113 -3.77 -23.43 60.94
N SER A 114 -3.48 -22.71 62.03
CA SER A 114 -2.35 -21.80 62.18
C SER A 114 -1.34 -22.28 63.24
N SER A 115 -0.06 -21.94 63.05
CA SER A 115 1.03 -21.84 64.06
C SER A 115 2.41 -21.86 63.34
N SER A 116 3.54 -21.56 64.00
CA SER A 116 3.99 -20.27 64.57
C SER A 116 5.44 -20.41 65.09
N SER A 117 6.13 -19.28 65.32
CA SER A 117 7.37 -19.10 66.13
C SER A 117 8.74 -19.64 65.64
N SER A 118 9.57 -18.68 65.18
CA SER A 118 10.94 -18.34 65.66
C SER A 118 12.17 -19.29 65.60
N SER A 119 13.09 -18.95 64.69
CA SER A 119 14.56 -18.82 64.88
C SER A 119 15.41 -20.09 65.15
N LYS A 120 16.74 -20.16 64.90
CA LYS A 120 17.80 -19.15 64.63
C LYS A 120 18.81 -19.64 63.55
N SER A 121 19.49 -18.68 62.93
CA SER A 121 20.81 -18.72 62.24
C SER A 121 21.43 -20.05 61.75
N GLU A 122 21.72 -20.11 60.45
CA GLU A 122 23.08 -20.47 59.97
C GLU A 122 23.39 -19.87 58.58
N THR A 123 24.66 -19.62 58.27
CA THR A 123 25.10 -18.87 57.07
C THR A 123 25.29 -19.76 55.85
N SER A 124 24.67 -19.41 54.71
CA SER A 124 25.01 -20.02 53.40
C SER A 124 24.86 -19.01 52.25
N LYS A 125 25.57 -19.27 51.14
CA LYS A 125 25.67 -18.36 49.97
C LYS A 125 24.37 -18.37 49.14
N PRO A 126 23.96 -17.25 48.52
CA PRO A 126 22.90 -17.27 47.51
C PRO A 126 23.28 -18.18 46.34
N LYS A 127 22.33 -19.01 45.89
CA LYS A 127 22.44 -19.77 44.64
C LYS A 127 21.86 -18.95 43.49
N GLU A 128 22.43 -19.12 42.30
CA GLU A 128 21.80 -18.68 41.05
C GLU A 128 20.47 -19.43 40.85
N SER A 129 19.39 -18.69 40.60
CA SER A 129 18.11 -19.27 40.18
C SER A 129 18.10 -19.40 38.65
N SER A 130 17.98 -20.64 38.16
CA SER A 130 18.02 -21.01 36.75
C SER A 130 17.09 -20.17 35.86
N GLY A 131 17.61 -19.66 34.75
CA GLY A 131 16.80 -18.99 33.72
C GLY A 131 15.78 -19.92 33.06
N TYR A 132 14.65 -19.34 32.62
CA TYR A 132 13.66 -20.02 31.80
C TYR A 132 14.25 -20.47 30.46
N LYS A 133 13.83 -21.64 29.97
CA LYS A 133 14.21 -22.16 28.65
C LYS A 133 13.19 -21.77 27.59
N ASP A 134 13.66 -21.45 26.39
CA ASP A 134 12.84 -21.45 25.17
C ASP A 134 12.45 -22.90 24.81
N GLU A 135 11.25 -23.33 25.19
CA GLU A 135 10.66 -24.60 24.74
C GLU A 135 9.34 -24.38 23.98
N ASP A 136 9.42 -23.78 22.78
CA ASP A 136 8.41 -24.02 21.73
C ASP A 136 9.02 -24.05 20.31
N LEU A 137 9.96 -24.98 20.12
CA LEU A 137 10.46 -25.39 18.80
C LEU A 137 10.06 -26.84 18.52
N LYS A 138 8.78 -27.05 18.17
CA LYS A 138 8.25 -28.36 17.78
C LYS A 138 8.98 -28.87 16.53
N ARG A 139 9.66 -30.01 16.68
CA ARG A 139 10.74 -30.51 15.82
C ARG A 139 10.25 -31.09 14.50
N ALA A 140 9.99 -30.24 13.50
CA ALA A 140 9.66 -30.67 12.14
C ALA A 140 10.82 -31.47 11.49
N PRO A 141 10.60 -32.68 10.94
CA PRO A 141 11.68 -33.54 10.47
C PRO A 141 12.01 -33.35 8.98
N SER A 142 12.85 -32.37 8.65
CA SER A 142 13.83 -32.59 7.56
C SER A 142 15.07 -31.70 7.68
N ALA A 143 16.23 -32.34 7.78
CA ALA A 143 17.48 -31.69 7.40
C ALA A 143 17.55 -31.69 5.87
N TRP A 144 17.17 -30.57 5.24
CA TRP A 144 17.46 -30.35 3.83
C TRP A 144 18.97 -30.17 3.65
N SER A 145 19.53 -30.77 2.60
CA SER A 145 20.96 -30.83 2.34
C SER A 145 21.19 -30.66 0.84
N MET A 146 22.25 -29.94 0.47
CA MET A 146 22.63 -29.76 -0.95
C MET A 146 22.83 -31.09 -1.68
N ALA A 147 23.14 -32.18 -0.97
CA ALA A 147 23.22 -33.53 -1.55
C ALA A 147 21.88 -34.09 -2.07
N LYS A 148 20.74 -33.47 -1.72
CA LYS A 148 19.40 -33.78 -2.26
C LYS A 148 18.97 -32.86 -3.41
N ALA A 149 19.76 -31.84 -3.73
CA ALA A 149 19.52 -30.95 -4.86
C ALA A 149 20.36 -31.43 -6.06
N ASN A 150 19.70 -31.80 -7.16
CA ASN A 150 20.36 -32.40 -8.33
C ASN A 150 21.01 -31.31 -9.22
N ILE A 151 22.01 -30.61 -8.67
CA ILE A 151 22.63 -29.41 -9.25
C ILE A 151 23.90 -29.80 -10.04
N THR A 152 23.95 -29.43 -11.33
CA THR A 152 25.15 -29.52 -12.17
C THR A 152 26.24 -28.54 -11.69
N ASP A 153 27.51 -28.94 -11.70
CA ASP A 153 28.59 -28.16 -11.07
C ASP A 153 28.84 -26.78 -11.70
N SER A 154 28.39 -26.54 -12.93
CA SER A 154 28.44 -25.23 -13.60
C SER A 154 27.70 -24.10 -12.86
N HIS A 155 26.73 -24.44 -12.00
CA HIS A 155 25.92 -23.48 -11.25
C HIS A 155 26.39 -23.26 -9.80
N LYS A 156 27.52 -23.86 -9.40
CA LYS A 156 28.04 -23.80 -8.02
C LYS A 156 29.24 -22.86 -7.94
N VAL A 157 29.01 -21.58 -7.69
CA VAL A 157 30.08 -20.62 -7.40
C VAL A 157 30.79 -21.05 -6.13
N ARG A 158 32.06 -21.46 -6.24
CA ARG A 158 32.96 -21.75 -5.11
C ARG A 158 34.03 -20.68 -5.02
N PHE A 159 34.05 -19.94 -3.93
CA PHE A 159 35.10 -18.96 -3.64
C PHE A 159 36.39 -19.67 -3.18
N LYS A 160 37.52 -18.93 -3.14
CA LYS A 160 38.79 -19.47 -2.62
C LYS A 160 38.60 -19.94 -1.17
N PRO A 161 39.21 -21.06 -0.75
CA PRO A 161 39.11 -21.52 0.63
C PRO A 161 39.81 -20.53 1.56
N HIS A 162 39.04 -19.86 2.42
CA HIS A 162 39.55 -19.27 3.66
C HIS A 162 39.63 -20.36 4.75
N ALA A 163 40.43 -20.11 5.80
CA ALA A 163 40.45 -20.99 6.96
C ALA A 163 39.20 -20.70 7.80
N ILE A 164 38.23 -21.63 7.84
CA ILE A 164 37.01 -21.46 8.63
C ILE A 164 37.38 -21.44 10.11
N THR A 165 37.21 -20.29 10.76
CA THR A 165 37.43 -20.06 12.20
C THR A 165 36.12 -20.22 12.98
N ASN A 166 36.15 -20.00 14.29
CA ASN A 166 34.93 -19.89 15.11
C ASN A 166 34.11 -18.63 14.76
N ASP A 167 34.77 -17.60 14.22
CA ASP A 167 34.20 -16.30 13.90
C ASP A 167 33.79 -16.21 12.41
N THR A 168 34.01 -17.26 11.61
CA THR A 168 33.56 -17.33 10.21
C THR A 168 32.07 -17.68 10.12
N VAL A 169 31.30 -16.85 9.42
CA VAL A 169 29.88 -17.04 9.11
C VAL A 169 29.70 -17.52 7.67
N THR A 170 29.29 -18.77 7.50
CA THR A 170 28.81 -19.30 6.22
C THR A 170 27.39 -18.84 5.94
N LEU A 171 27.22 -18.10 4.84
CA LEU A 171 25.93 -17.81 4.21
C LEU A 171 25.64 -18.85 3.12
N THR A 172 24.40 -19.31 3.03
CA THR A 172 23.92 -20.10 1.87
C THR A 172 22.47 -19.75 1.56
N LEU A 173 22.22 -19.33 0.33
CA LEU A 173 20.92 -18.89 -0.16
C LEU A 173 20.60 -19.41 -1.57
N MET A 174 19.32 -19.34 -1.92
CA MET A 174 18.75 -19.75 -3.21
C MET A 174 17.74 -18.70 -3.69
N SER A 175 17.77 -18.41 -4.99
CA SER A 175 16.74 -17.67 -5.74
C SER A 175 16.17 -18.62 -6.81
N SER A 176 14.84 -18.77 -6.85
CA SER A 176 14.14 -19.53 -7.88
C SER A 176 12.73 -19.00 -8.09
N ALA A 177 12.12 -19.35 -9.24
CA ALA A 177 10.76 -18.96 -9.61
C ALA A 177 9.72 -19.17 -8.48
N ASP A 178 9.80 -20.31 -7.79
CA ASP A 178 8.80 -20.76 -6.82
C ASP A 178 9.12 -20.43 -5.35
N LYS A 179 10.39 -20.17 -4.98
CA LYS A 179 10.81 -20.11 -3.57
C LYS A 179 12.15 -19.42 -3.34
N ILE A 180 12.30 -18.85 -2.15
CA ILE A 180 13.58 -18.43 -1.57
C ILE A 180 13.87 -19.21 -0.30
N PHE A 181 15.16 -19.45 -0.07
CA PHE A 181 15.72 -19.98 1.16
C PHE A 181 17.03 -19.24 1.46
N MET A 182 17.26 -18.86 2.72
CA MET A 182 18.51 -18.30 3.20
C MET A 182 18.88 -18.93 4.55
N SER A 183 20.17 -19.16 4.76
CA SER A 183 20.71 -19.78 5.97
C SER A 183 22.05 -19.18 6.40
N ILE A 184 22.26 -19.14 7.72
CA ILE A 184 23.52 -18.79 8.40
C ILE A 184 24.01 -20.04 9.13
N ASN A 185 25.26 -20.45 8.90
CA ASN A 185 25.89 -21.62 9.53
C ASN A 185 25.00 -22.88 9.49
N LYS A 186 24.34 -23.11 8.33
CA LYS A 186 23.37 -24.19 8.04
C LYS A 186 22.01 -24.09 8.78
N LYS A 187 21.81 -23.09 9.64
CA LYS A 187 20.50 -22.77 10.25
C LYS A 187 19.69 -21.90 9.29
N GLU A 188 18.47 -22.32 8.98
CA GLU A 188 17.51 -21.50 8.22
C GLU A 188 17.22 -20.20 8.96
N ILE A 189 17.30 -19.07 8.25
CA ILE A 189 16.99 -17.73 8.79
C ILE A 189 15.80 -17.08 8.07
N TYR A 190 15.58 -17.42 6.81
CA TYR A 190 14.52 -16.89 5.96
C TYR A 190 14.12 -17.93 4.92
N ARG A 191 12.81 -18.00 4.66
CA ARG A 191 12.17 -18.80 3.63
C ARG A 191 10.93 -18.05 3.20
N ASN A 192 10.63 -18.07 1.91
CA ASN A 192 9.40 -17.52 1.36
C ASN A 192 8.96 -18.37 0.17
N LEU A 193 7.66 -18.68 0.08
CA LEU A 193 7.06 -19.51 -0.96
C LEU A 193 5.95 -18.77 -1.72
N ASP A 194 5.71 -17.50 -1.39
CA ASP A 194 4.42 -16.82 -1.58
C ASP A 194 4.60 -15.43 -2.23
N ASP A 195 5.42 -14.56 -1.63
CA ASP A 195 5.65 -13.17 -2.08
C ASP A 195 6.64 -13.11 -3.26
N ARG A 196 6.38 -12.25 -4.24
CA ARG A 196 7.21 -12.01 -5.44
C ARG A 196 8.20 -10.87 -5.21
N GLY A 197 9.28 -10.83 -5.99
CA GLY A 197 10.15 -9.66 -6.08
C GLY A 197 11.55 -9.88 -5.52
N ILE A 198 12.12 -8.80 -4.99
CA ILE A 198 13.45 -8.76 -4.36
C ILE A 198 13.27 -8.89 -2.84
N HIS A 199 13.76 -10.01 -2.30
CA HIS A 199 13.76 -10.26 -0.86
C HIS A 199 15.11 -9.85 -0.28
N LEU A 200 15.09 -9.00 0.75
CA LEU A 200 16.28 -8.49 1.43
C LEU A 200 16.30 -8.94 2.89
N VAL A 201 17.38 -9.59 3.29
CA VAL A 201 17.70 -9.88 4.69
C VAL A 201 18.96 -9.12 5.09
N VAL A 202 18.89 -8.40 6.20
CA VAL A 202 19.99 -7.59 6.75
C VAL A 202 20.58 -8.30 7.96
N VAL A 203 21.90 -8.41 8.02
CA VAL A 203 22.65 -9.16 9.04
C VAL A 203 23.70 -8.27 9.67
N ASN A 204 23.76 -8.30 11.01
CA ASN A 204 24.76 -7.62 11.81
C ASN A 204 26.15 -8.24 11.60
N GLN A 205 27.11 -7.43 11.18
CA GLN A 205 28.43 -7.87 10.74
C GLN A 205 29.36 -8.34 11.88
N ALA A 206 29.10 -7.91 13.12
CA ALA A 206 29.88 -8.30 14.31
C ALA A 206 29.22 -9.40 15.17
N THR A 207 28.03 -9.88 14.82
CA THR A 207 27.32 -10.93 15.59
C THR A 207 26.61 -12.01 14.75
N GLY A 208 26.54 -11.87 13.43
CA GLY A 208 25.85 -12.82 12.55
C GLY A 208 24.34 -12.89 12.78
N ARG A 209 23.74 -11.91 13.46
CA ARG A 209 22.30 -11.86 13.76
C ARG A 209 21.54 -11.16 12.64
N VAL A 210 20.41 -11.74 12.22
CA VAL A 210 19.45 -11.03 11.35
C VAL A 210 18.85 -9.86 12.12
N MET A 211 18.88 -8.67 11.51
CA MET A 211 18.31 -7.44 12.06
C MET A 211 17.04 -7.00 11.32
N ALA A 212 16.90 -7.33 10.03
CA ALA A 212 15.72 -7.00 9.25
C ALA A 212 15.44 -8.02 8.14
N LYS A 213 14.17 -8.07 7.73
CA LYS A 213 13.63 -8.87 6.63
C LYS A 213 12.60 -8.00 5.91
N ARG A 214 12.73 -7.85 4.59
CA ARG A 214 11.78 -7.13 3.73
C ARG A 214 11.61 -7.87 2.40
N VAL A 215 10.49 -7.62 1.73
CA VAL A 215 10.23 -8.06 0.35
C VAL A 215 9.73 -6.85 -0.41
N PHE A 216 10.28 -6.64 -1.60
CA PHE A 216 9.91 -5.54 -2.48
C PHE A 216 9.46 -6.15 -3.81
N ASP A 217 8.15 -6.13 -4.06
CA ASP A 217 7.57 -6.62 -5.31
C ASP A 217 7.86 -5.64 -6.47
N THR A 218 9.11 -5.59 -6.92
CA THR A 218 9.59 -4.71 -8.01
C THR A 218 9.13 -5.15 -9.40
N PHE A 219 8.22 -6.13 -9.50
CA PHE A 219 7.32 -6.28 -10.64
C PHE A 219 6.24 -5.18 -10.63
N SER A 220 5.71 -4.84 -9.46
CA SER A 220 4.69 -3.80 -9.26
C SER A 220 5.31 -2.40 -9.23
N VAL A 221 4.62 -1.44 -9.84
CA VAL A 221 5.11 -0.06 -10.04
C VAL A 221 5.32 0.67 -8.71
N GLY A 222 6.50 1.29 -8.54
CA GLY A 222 6.83 2.17 -7.42
C GLY A 222 7.33 1.47 -6.15
N VAL A 223 7.20 0.15 -6.04
CA VAL A 223 7.67 -0.60 -4.87
C VAL A 223 9.22 -0.56 -4.76
N GLU A 224 9.92 -0.25 -5.84
CA GLU A 224 11.36 -0.04 -5.81
C GLU A 224 11.77 1.30 -5.16
N GLU A 225 10.85 2.27 -5.03
CA GLU A 225 11.08 3.50 -4.25
C GLU A 225 11.30 3.16 -2.77
N GLU A 226 10.44 2.31 -2.19
CA GLU A 226 10.58 1.85 -0.80
C GLU A 226 11.83 0.98 -0.60
N MET A 227 12.20 0.16 -1.59
CA MET A 227 13.46 -0.60 -1.54
C MET A 227 14.67 0.32 -1.44
N VAL A 228 14.68 1.42 -2.20
CA VAL A 228 15.78 2.40 -2.20
C VAL A 228 15.84 3.13 -0.87
N ASP A 229 14.72 3.64 -0.37
CA ASP A 229 14.60 4.26 0.96
C ASP A 229 15.15 3.34 2.05
N PHE A 230 14.67 2.09 2.10
CA PHE A 230 15.08 1.13 3.12
C PHE A 230 16.57 0.76 3.02
N ILE A 231 17.15 0.68 1.82
CA ILE A 231 18.59 0.47 1.64
C ILE A 231 19.38 1.67 2.19
N ASP A 232 18.92 2.89 1.94
CA ASP A 232 19.59 4.11 2.40
C ASP A 232 19.49 4.30 3.92
N ASP A 233 18.39 3.87 4.56
CA ASP A 233 18.17 3.87 6.02
C ASP A 233 18.96 2.79 6.81
N ILE A 234 19.56 1.79 6.14
CA ILE A 234 20.44 0.78 6.80
C ILE A 234 21.79 1.41 7.16
N GLN A 235 22.33 1.15 8.36
CA GLN A 235 23.69 1.59 8.71
C GLN A 235 24.78 0.96 7.83
N ASP A 236 25.87 1.70 7.59
CA ASP A 236 27.03 1.18 6.85
C ASP A 236 27.73 0.03 7.59
N GLY A 237 28.47 -0.78 6.84
CA GLY A 237 29.17 -1.97 7.32
C GLY A 237 28.28 -3.20 7.53
N ARG A 238 26.95 -3.08 7.50
CA ARG A 238 26.00 -4.21 7.58
C ARG A 238 26.09 -5.13 6.36
N ILE A 239 25.80 -6.42 6.57
CA ILE A 239 25.73 -7.41 5.49
C ILE A 239 24.29 -7.47 4.95
N LEU A 240 24.13 -7.25 3.65
CA LEU A 240 22.86 -7.27 2.93
C LEU A 240 22.81 -8.50 2.01
N ILE A 241 21.70 -9.25 2.09
CA ILE A 241 21.49 -10.50 1.37
C ILE A 241 20.22 -10.35 0.51
N PHE A 242 20.39 -10.26 -0.80
CA PHE A 242 19.33 -10.15 -1.79
C PHE A 242 19.09 -11.48 -2.52
N ALA A 243 17.82 -11.81 -2.79
CA ALA A 243 17.43 -12.90 -3.67
C ALA A 243 16.11 -12.56 -4.40
N VAL A 244 15.99 -12.98 -5.67
CA VAL A 244 14.75 -12.85 -6.47
C VAL A 244 13.85 -14.09 -6.32
N ARG A 245 12.54 -13.90 -6.21
CA ARG A 245 11.51 -14.94 -6.43
C ARG A 245 10.55 -14.49 -7.52
N ASP A 246 10.19 -15.42 -8.39
CA ASP A 246 9.30 -15.24 -9.56
C ASP A 246 9.79 -14.17 -10.56
N GLU A 247 9.53 -12.90 -10.29
CA GLU A 247 9.84 -11.76 -11.16
C GLU A 247 10.29 -10.57 -10.30
N ALA A 248 11.24 -9.77 -10.79
CA ALA A 248 11.76 -8.59 -10.09
C ALA A 248 12.20 -7.44 -11.03
N ALA A 249 12.11 -7.60 -12.34
CA ALA A 249 12.69 -6.67 -13.32
C ALA A 249 11.71 -5.65 -13.90
N THR A 250 10.42 -5.97 -13.96
CA THR A 250 9.40 -5.26 -14.77
C THR A 250 9.27 -3.79 -14.40
N SER A 251 9.13 -3.48 -13.11
CA SER A 251 9.04 -2.10 -12.60
C SER A 251 10.31 -1.62 -11.90
N LEU A 252 11.40 -2.40 -11.97
CA LEU A 252 12.67 -2.01 -11.36
C LEU A 252 13.33 -0.87 -12.17
N SER A 253 12.99 0.36 -11.81
CA SER A 253 13.43 1.58 -12.49
C SER A 253 14.94 1.82 -12.38
N TRP A 254 15.43 2.79 -13.15
CA TRP A 254 16.85 3.18 -13.16
C TRP A 254 17.36 3.58 -11.75
N ARG A 255 16.49 4.13 -10.88
CA ARG A 255 16.81 4.50 -9.49
C ARG A 255 17.13 3.24 -8.67
N GLY A 256 16.26 2.23 -8.74
CA GLY A 256 16.48 0.93 -8.10
C GLY A 256 17.72 0.20 -8.65
N ARG A 257 17.90 0.17 -9.98
CA ARG A 257 19.07 -0.47 -10.61
C ARG A 257 20.38 0.22 -10.25
N ASN A 258 20.40 1.55 -10.15
CA ASN A 258 21.57 2.30 -9.68
C ASN A 258 21.89 2.01 -8.21
N LYS A 259 20.90 2.02 -7.31
CA LYS A 259 21.11 1.68 -5.88
C LYS A 259 21.68 0.27 -5.70
N LEU A 260 21.22 -0.71 -6.48
CA LEU A 260 21.77 -2.07 -6.45
C LEU A 260 23.19 -2.18 -7.05
N LYS A 261 23.58 -1.30 -7.98
CA LYS A 261 24.95 -1.17 -8.49
C LYS A 261 25.90 -0.47 -7.52
N GLU A 262 25.42 0.54 -6.79
CA GLU A 262 26.16 1.18 -5.68
C GLU A 262 26.56 0.13 -4.63
N LEU A 263 25.66 -0.82 -4.33
CA LEU A 263 25.94 -2.00 -3.51
C LEU A 263 26.77 -3.10 -4.21
N GLY A 264 27.33 -2.82 -5.40
CA GLY A 264 28.24 -3.69 -6.15
C GLY A 264 27.60 -4.76 -7.02
N GLY A 265 26.27 -4.79 -7.17
CA GLY A 265 25.56 -5.74 -8.05
C GLY A 265 25.87 -5.51 -9.53
N ARG A 266 26.55 -6.46 -10.20
CA ARG A 266 26.93 -6.34 -11.63
C ARG A 266 25.80 -6.68 -12.58
N TRP A 267 24.81 -7.47 -12.13
CA TRP A 267 23.67 -7.87 -12.97
C TRP A 267 22.43 -7.00 -12.80
N ALA A 268 22.41 -6.04 -11.86
CA ALA A 268 21.24 -5.17 -11.62
C ALA A 268 20.78 -4.36 -12.85
N ASP A 269 21.71 -3.93 -13.72
CA ASP A 269 21.36 -3.30 -15.02
C ASP A 269 20.77 -4.27 -16.04
N LYS A 270 21.09 -5.56 -15.91
CA LYS A 270 20.80 -6.60 -16.92
C LYS A 270 19.68 -7.55 -16.52
N LEU A 271 19.24 -7.49 -15.26
CA LEU A 271 18.13 -8.27 -14.71
C LEU A 271 16.87 -8.03 -15.57
N ALA A 272 16.51 -9.03 -16.35
CA ALA A 272 15.35 -9.04 -17.23
C ALA A 272 14.20 -9.85 -16.62
N TYR A 273 13.06 -9.85 -17.31
CA TYR A 273 11.83 -10.53 -16.89
C TYR A 273 12.10 -11.98 -16.48
N ARG A 274 11.81 -12.32 -15.22
CA ARG A 274 11.97 -13.67 -14.61
C ARG A 274 13.40 -14.20 -14.53
N ASP A 275 14.41 -13.35 -14.64
CA ASP A 275 15.79 -13.74 -14.35
C ASP A 275 15.99 -14.01 -12.85
N MET A 276 16.76 -15.05 -12.52
CA MET A 276 17.07 -15.42 -11.14
C MET A 276 18.39 -14.79 -10.71
N TRP A 277 18.39 -14.06 -9.59
CA TRP A 277 19.55 -13.30 -9.12
C TRP A 277 19.68 -13.34 -7.60
N ALA A 278 20.93 -13.38 -7.14
CA ALA A 278 21.26 -13.27 -5.72
C ALA A 278 22.57 -12.50 -5.52
N LEU A 279 22.57 -11.58 -4.57
CA LEU A 279 23.71 -10.72 -4.20
C LEU A 279 23.91 -10.77 -2.68
N VAL A 280 25.14 -11.00 -2.25
CA VAL A 280 25.58 -10.80 -0.87
C VAL A 280 26.63 -9.71 -0.86
N THR A 281 26.38 -8.66 -0.10
CA THR A 281 27.19 -7.44 -0.10
C THR A 281 27.29 -6.81 1.29
N ARG A 282 28.23 -5.89 1.46
CA ARG A 282 28.42 -5.12 2.69
C ARG A 282 28.21 -3.65 2.36
N LYS A 283 27.26 -2.98 3.02
CA LYS A 283 26.97 -1.55 2.72
C LYS A 283 28.22 -0.70 3.02
N GLY A 284 28.53 0.23 2.12
CA GLY A 284 29.77 1.04 2.17
C GLY A 284 31.05 0.30 1.77
N ALA A 285 30.98 -0.95 1.28
CA ALA A 285 32.15 -1.77 0.97
C ALA A 285 31.96 -2.64 -0.30
N LEU A 286 32.96 -3.46 -0.62
CA LEU A 286 32.90 -4.39 -1.75
C LEU A 286 31.91 -5.53 -1.49
N LYS A 287 31.18 -5.93 -2.53
CA LYS A 287 30.29 -7.10 -2.47
C LYS A 287 31.05 -8.41 -2.26
N LEU A 288 30.50 -9.29 -1.44
CA LEU A 288 31.09 -10.57 -1.05
C LEU A 288 30.88 -11.65 -2.11
N ALA A 289 29.67 -11.73 -2.68
CA ALA A 289 29.30 -12.74 -3.66
C ALA A 289 28.10 -12.30 -4.52
N GLU A 290 28.01 -12.81 -5.75
CA GLU A 290 26.87 -12.57 -6.65
C GLU A 290 26.71 -13.78 -7.58
N THR A 291 25.47 -14.14 -7.92
CA THR A 291 25.15 -15.14 -8.95
C THR A 291 23.86 -14.78 -9.68
N TYR A 292 23.71 -15.30 -10.89
CA TYR A 292 22.69 -14.90 -11.86
C TYR A 292 22.42 -16.04 -12.85
N SER A 293 21.16 -16.23 -13.23
CA SER A 293 20.74 -17.06 -14.36
C SER A 293 19.63 -16.35 -15.12
N ASN A 294 19.86 -16.08 -16.40
CA ASN A 294 18.84 -15.56 -17.29
C ASN A 294 17.82 -16.63 -17.70
N VAL A 295 16.66 -16.20 -18.19
CA VAL A 295 15.75 -17.07 -18.96
C VAL A 295 16.48 -17.60 -20.21
N ALA A 296 16.43 -18.92 -20.43
CA ALA A 296 17.17 -19.57 -21.51
C ALA A 296 16.34 -19.66 -22.80
N THR A 297 16.77 -18.95 -23.84
CA THR A 297 16.10 -18.79 -25.16
C THR A 297 14.86 -17.89 -25.17
N ALA A 298 14.70 -17.12 -26.24
CA ALA A 298 13.69 -16.05 -26.35
C ALA A 298 12.32 -16.51 -26.88
N ASP A 299 12.16 -17.79 -27.22
CA ASP A 299 10.99 -18.31 -27.94
C ASP A 299 9.83 -18.74 -27.02
N THR A 300 9.99 -18.73 -25.69
CA THR A 300 8.86 -18.92 -24.76
C THR A 300 8.86 -17.87 -23.63
N GLY A 301 7.92 -16.93 -23.68
CA GLY A 301 7.66 -15.95 -22.61
C GLY A 301 7.02 -16.56 -21.34
N TYR A 302 7.19 -17.86 -21.13
CA TYR A 302 6.54 -18.66 -20.09
C TYR A 302 7.52 -19.35 -19.14
N GLU A 303 8.82 -19.36 -19.46
CA GLU A 303 9.86 -19.93 -18.61
C GLU A 303 10.42 -18.89 -17.61
N TRP A 304 11.33 -19.34 -16.75
CA TRP A 304 12.05 -18.55 -15.74
C TRP A 304 13.54 -18.86 -15.83
N GLY A 305 14.39 -17.98 -15.26
CA GLY A 305 15.80 -18.28 -15.05
C GLY A 305 16.00 -19.54 -14.20
N GLY A 306 17.10 -20.25 -14.44
CA GLY A 306 17.45 -21.45 -13.66
C GLY A 306 17.66 -21.12 -12.18
N PRO A 307 17.29 -22.02 -11.24
CA PRO A 307 17.44 -21.76 -9.81
C PRO A 307 18.91 -21.57 -9.44
N VAL A 308 19.26 -20.38 -8.95
CA VAL A 308 20.64 -20.06 -8.57
C VAL A 308 20.88 -20.33 -7.09
N PHE A 309 22.05 -20.90 -6.79
CA PHE A 309 22.50 -21.20 -5.44
C PHE A 309 23.79 -20.42 -5.16
N LEU A 310 23.79 -19.64 -4.08
CA LEU A 310 24.94 -18.86 -3.65
C LEU A 310 25.39 -19.32 -2.26
N ARG A 311 26.65 -19.73 -2.15
CA ARG A 311 27.34 -19.87 -0.87
C ARG A 311 28.50 -18.89 -0.85
N THR A 312 28.63 -18.16 0.26
CA THR A 312 29.81 -17.36 0.56
C THR A 312 30.05 -17.37 2.07
N ASP A 313 31.25 -17.04 2.50
CA ASP A 313 31.65 -17.00 3.90
C ASP A 313 32.15 -15.58 4.20
N PHE A 314 31.88 -15.04 5.40
CA PHE A 314 32.46 -13.78 5.90
C PHE A 314 32.84 -13.92 7.36
N ASP A 315 33.92 -13.28 7.79
CA ASP A 315 34.36 -13.32 9.19
C ASP A 315 33.70 -12.19 10.00
N LEU A 316 33.32 -12.48 11.25
CA LEU A 316 32.75 -11.49 12.15
C LEU A 316 33.79 -10.40 12.46
N GLU A 317 33.36 -9.15 12.37
CA GLU A 317 34.16 -8.03 12.82
C GLU A 317 34.32 -8.02 14.34
N GLU A 318 35.42 -7.42 14.84
CA GLU A 318 35.54 -7.06 16.24
C GLU A 318 34.28 -6.31 16.69
N LYS A 319 33.80 -6.61 17.90
CA LYS A 319 32.52 -6.11 18.39
C LYS A 319 32.46 -4.59 18.29
N GLN A 320 31.65 -4.10 17.34
CA GLN A 320 31.28 -2.70 17.23
C GLN A 320 30.82 -2.24 18.61
N ALA A 321 31.55 -1.29 19.21
CA ALA A 321 31.20 -0.75 20.52
C ALA A 321 29.77 -0.21 20.47
N GLU A 322 28.99 -0.46 21.53
CA GLU A 322 27.63 0.08 21.62
C GLU A 322 27.68 1.61 21.47
N CYS A 323 26.75 2.20 20.71
CA CYS A 323 26.76 3.63 20.45
C CYS A 323 26.86 4.41 21.77
N GLY A 324 27.86 5.30 21.88
CA GLY A 324 28.23 6.04 23.10
C GLY A 324 27.22 7.09 23.57
N TRP A 325 25.94 6.88 23.32
CA TRP A 325 24.85 7.76 23.71
C TRP A 325 24.67 7.78 25.24
N PRO A 326 24.50 8.96 25.86
CA PRO A 326 24.30 9.10 27.31
C PRO A 326 23.24 8.14 27.85
N SER A 327 23.49 7.49 28.99
CA SER A 327 22.50 6.59 29.60
C SER A 327 21.31 7.37 30.16
N ASN A 328 20.13 6.91 29.79
CA ASN A 328 18.80 7.31 30.25
C ASN A 328 17.80 6.33 29.59
N GLU A 329 16.60 6.17 30.16
CA GLU A 329 15.66 5.14 29.71
C GLU A 329 15.39 5.14 28.20
N ARG A 330 15.28 6.33 27.56
CA ARG A 330 15.07 6.41 26.11
C ARG A 330 16.30 5.97 25.32
N ASN A 331 17.50 6.45 25.64
CA ASN A 331 18.71 6.03 24.95
C ASN A 331 19.05 4.56 25.20
N ASP A 332 18.69 4.03 26.37
CA ASP A 332 18.86 2.62 26.70
C ASP A 332 17.88 1.75 25.91
N ALA A 333 16.62 2.19 25.74
CA ALA A 333 15.67 1.58 24.80
C ALA A 333 16.16 1.70 23.34
N ARG A 334 16.70 2.85 22.93
CA ARG A 334 17.22 3.12 21.58
C ARG A 334 18.41 2.21 21.25
N ARG A 335 19.36 2.01 22.17
CA ARG A 335 20.46 1.02 22.01
C ARG A 335 19.89 -0.39 21.88
N MET A 336 18.99 -0.79 22.77
CA MET A 336 18.36 -2.12 22.71
C MET A 336 17.53 -2.38 21.44
N PHE A 337 16.99 -1.32 20.82
CA PHE A 337 16.32 -1.37 19.52
C PHE A 337 17.32 -1.54 18.38
N CYS A 338 18.29 -0.63 18.24
CA CYS A 338 19.27 -0.63 17.15
C CYS A 338 20.28 -1.79 17.21
N LEU A 339 20.42 -2.47 18.35
CA LEU A 339 21.15 -3.74 18.47
C LEU A 339 20.37 -4.96 17.90
N ARG A 340 19.11 -4.77 17.49
CA ARG A 340 18.18 -5.84 17.07
C ARG A 340 17.47 -5.58 15.75
N HIS A 341 17.23 -4.31 15.41
CA HIS A 341 16.45 -3.86 14.27
C HIS A 341 17.28 -2.86 13.44
N GLU A 342 17.10 -2.85 12.12
CA GLU A 342 17.93 -2.08 11.17
C GLU A 342 17.08 -1.57 9.99
N GLY A 343 17.52 -0.51 9.31
CA GLY A 343 16.70 0.22 8.35
C GLY A 343 15.77 1.24 9.02
N TYR A 344 16.37 2.08 9.88
CA TYR A 344 15.70 3.14 10.66
C TYR A 344 16.49 4.47 10.63
N GLY A 345 17.50 4.60 9.76
CA GLY A 345 18.15 5.87 9.43
C GLY A 345 18.79 6.58 10.62
N SER A 346 18.46 7.87 10.78
CA SER A 346 18.97 8.74 11.85
C SER A 346 18.73 8.18 13.26
N MET A 347 17.68 7.38 13.48
CA MET A 347 17.44 6.77 14.79
C MET A 347 18.54 5.79 15.19
N CYS A 348 19.23 5.13 14.24
CA CYS A 348 20.27 4.15 14.55
C CYS A 348 21.70 4.56 14.16
N ASN A 349 21.93 5.78 13.64
CA ASN A 349 23.28 6.33 13.50
C ASN A 349 23.87 6.67 14.89
N CYS A 350 24.99 6.02 15.25
CA CYS A 350 25.71 6.27 16.49
C CYS A 350 26.19 7.72 16.66
N GLU A 351 26.47 8.45 15.58
CA GLU A 351 26.93 9.85 15.60
C GLU A 351 25.87 10.80 16.16
N ILE A 352 24.59 10.48 15.93
CA ILE A 352 23.43 11.29 16.38
C ILE A 352 23.17 10.99 17.86
N SER A 353 23.98 11.60 18.73
CA SER A 353 24.02 11.30 20.16
C SER A 353 22.80 11.77 20.96
N GLN A 354 22.14 12.86 20.53
CA GLN A 354 20.94 13.38 21.16
C GLN A 354 19.70 12.85 20.45
N TRP A 355 18.65 12.56 21.22
CA TRP A 355 17.37 12.11 20.64
C TRP A 355 16.70 13.19 19.79
N GLN A 356 16.90 14.46 20.15
CA GLN A 356 16.33 15.61 19.45
C GLN A 356 16.86 15.77 18.02
N ASP A 357 18.12 15.37 17.79
CA ASP A 357 18.80 15.52 16.49
C ASP A 357 18.49 14.37 15.51
N VAL A 358 17.66 13.41 15.91
CA VAL A 358 17.05 12.40 15.01
C VAL A 358 15.98 13.03 14.10
N PHE A 359 15.50 14.22 14.47
CA PHE A 359 14.34 14.92 13.90
C PHE A 359 14.69 16.32 13.37
N PHE A 360 13.82 16.86 12.53
CA PHE A 360 13.85 18.28 12.15
C PHE A 360 13.58 19.20 13.36
N LYS A 361 14.11 20.43 13.31
CA LYS A 361 14.02 21.42 14.39
C LYS A 361 12.62 22.03 14.46
N VAL A 362 11.78 21.46 15.33
CA VAL A 362 10.42 21.93 15.67
C VAL A 362 10.41 23.41 16.11
N ASP A 363 9.51 24.22 15.53
CA ASP A 363 9.27 25.61 15.98
C ASP A 363 8.71 25.61 17.42
N LYS A 364 9.54 26.08 18.36
CA LYS A 364 9.20 26.18 19.78
C LYS A 364 8.20 27.28 20.09
N ARG A 365 8.15 28.36 19.32
CA ARG A 365 7.18 29.44 19.51
C ARG A 365 5.78 28.91 19.17
N ILE A 366 5.62 28.31 18.00
CA ILE A 366 4.33 27.75 17.57
C ILE A 366 3.93 26.56 18.46
N HIS A 367 4.87 25.70 18.88
CA HIS A 367 4.57 24.66 19.85
C HIS A 367 4.04 25.23 21.19
N ASN A 368 4.65 26.30 21.71
CA ASN A 368 4.19 26.98 22.92
C ASN A 368 2.85 27.71 22.76
N GLU A 369 2.58 28.30 21.59
CA GLU A 369 1.28 28.89 21.24
C GLU A 369 0.18 27.82 21.23
N MET A 370 0.44 26.66 20.62
CA MET A 370 -0.52 25.56 20.57
C MET A 370 -0.81 24.97 21.96
N MET A 371 0.18 24.86 22.85
CA MET A 371 -0.01 24.37 24.23
C MET A 371 -0.98 25.20 25.08
N GLN A 372 -1.26 26.45 24.70
CA GLN A 372 -2.20 27.33 25.41
C GLN A 372 -3.67 27.09 25.00
N ASN A 373 -3.90 26.47 23.83
CA ASN A 373 -5.24 26.18 23.32
C ASN A 373 -5.90 25.04 24.12
N LYS A 374 -7.21 25.13 24.35
CA LYS A 374 -8.04 24.06 24.94
C LYS A 374 -7.80 22.70 24.26
N LEU A 375 -7.78 22.67 22.93
CA LEU A 375 -7.67 21.44 22.15
C LEU A 375 -6.38 20.65 22.43
N TYR A 376 -5.27 21.30 22.77
CA TYR A 376 -4.00 20.61 23.11
C TYR A 376 -4.15 19.63 24.28
N LYS A 377 -4.99 19.97 25.26
CA LYS A 377 -5.26 19.16 26.45
C LYS A 377 -6.33 18.10 26.19
N ASP A 378 -7.13 18.29 25.16
CA ASP A 378 -8.39 17.59 24.89
C ASP A 378 -8.31 16.60 23.72
N ILE A 379 -7.31 16.75 22.84
CA ILE A 379 -7.01 15.86 21.71
C ILE A 379 -6.24 14.62 22.17
N GLY A 380 -6.73 13.45 21.78
CA GLY A 380 -6.03 12.18 21.78
C GLY A 380 -5.66 11.77 20.37
N ILE A 381 -4.54 11.07 20.20
CA ILE A 381 -4.07 10.55 18.91
C ILE A 381 -4.06 9.03 19.01
N ILE A 382 -4.85 8.36 18.17
CA ILE A 382 -4.84 6.89 18.06
C ILE A 382 -4.23 6.49 16.72
N ILE A 383 -3.32 5.51 16.76
CA ILE A 383 -2.64 4.99 15.57
C ILE A 383 -3.00 3.50 15.44
N LEU A 384 -3.63 3.13 14.33
CA LEU A 384 -3.96 1.74 14.01
C LEU A 384 -2.77 1.09 13.29
N ALA A 385 -2.10 0.13 13.96
CA ALA A 385 -0.87 -0.48 13.47
C ALA A 385 -0.96 -2.01 13.37
N THR A 386 -0.08 -2.62 12.57
CA THR A 386 0.06 -4.06 12.32
C THR A 386 1.54 -4.47 12.45
N ASP A 387 2.04 -5.44 11.69
CA ASP A 387 3.47 -5.80 11.65
C ASP A 387 4.23 -5.01 10.57
N ARG A 388 3.90 -3.71 10.39
CA ARG A 388 4.57 -2.78 9.46
C ARG A 388 5.32 -1.66 10.22
N PRO A 389 6.26 -2.00 11.13
CA PRO A 389 6.91 -1.03 12.03
C PRO A 389 7.72 0.07 11.32
N HIS A 390 8.09 -0.13 10.06
CA HIS A 390 8.80 0.85 9.24
C HIS A 390 7.88 2.01 8.81
N TYR A 391 6.61 1.74 8.45
CA TYR A 391 5.62 2.79 8.25
C TYR A 391 5.30 3.47 9.59
N LEU A 392 5.03 2.68 10.64
CA LEU A 392 4.76 3.23 11.99
C LEU A 392 5.88 4.18 12.47
N TYR A 393 7.15 3.88 12.15
CA TYR A 393 8.27 4.78 12.40
C TYR A 393 8.18 6.08 11.60
N LYS A 394 7.93 6.03 10.29
CA LYS A 394 7.73 7.23 9.45
C LYS A 394 6.56 8.09 10.00
N THR A 395 5.44 7.48 10.39
CA THR A 395 4.29 8.14 11.03
C THR A 395 4.65 8.76 12.38
N LEU A 396 5.19 8.00 13.34
CA LEU A 396 5.62 8.52 14.65
C LEU A 396 6.70 9.61 14.54
N LYS A 397 7.59 9.52 13.54
CA LYS A 397 8.59 10.54 13.24
C LYS A 397 7.95 11.85 12.77
N SER A 398 7.06 11.80 11.78
CA SER A 398 6.35 13.00 11.28
C SER A 398 5.52 13.69 12.37
N LEU A 399 4.84 12.89 13.22
CA LEU A 399 4.15 13.38 14.41
C LEU A 399 5.10 14.11 15.39
N TRP A 400 6.28 13.55 15.64
CA TRP A 400 7.27 14.16 16.53
C TRP A 400 7.86 15.47 16.01
N GLU A 401 7.81 15.68 14.68
CA GLU A 401 8.32 16.86 13.97
C GLU A 401 7.29 18.00 13.87
N ALA A 402 6.02 17.76 14.20
CA ALA A 402 4.96 18.76 14.19
C ALA A 402 4.88 19.56 15.52
N PRO A 403 5.03 20.90 15.51
CA PRO A 403 4.65 21.77 16.63
C PRO A 403 3.22 21.52 17.10
N GLY A 404 2.98 21.64 18.41
CA GLY A 404 1.65 21.41 19.01
C GLY A 404 1.31 19.95 19.35
N ILE A 405 2.19 18.97 19.12
CA ILE A 405 1.94 17.60 19.56
C ILE A 405 1.94 17.43 21.09
N ASN A 406 0.94 16.70 21.59
CA ASN A 406 0.87 16.22 22.98
C ASN A 406 1.27 14.73 23.03
N ARG A 407 2.46 14.43 23.55
CA ARG A 407 3.08 13.09 23.50
C ARG A 407 2.43 12.10 24.45
N ASP A 408 1.96 12.58 25.60
CA ASP A 408 1.31 11.78 26.64
C ASP A 408 -0.13 11.37 26.23
N LYS A 409 -0.58 11.80 25.04
CA LYS A 409 -1.88 11.46 24.44
C LYS A 409 -1.75 10.75 23.10
N ILE A 410 -0.70 9.94 22.90
CA ILE A 410 -0.51 9.07 21.73
C ILE A 410 -0.65 7.60 22.15
N ALA A 411 -1.56 6.86 21.52
CA ALA A 411 -1.76 5.42 21.72
C ALA A 411 -1.75 4.63 20.40
N VAL A 412 -0.82 3.69 20.28
CA VAL A 412 -0.73 2.75 19.16
C VAL A 412 -1.54 1.49 19.49
N TYR A 413 -2.51 1.11 18.66
CA TYR A 413 -3.32 -0.09 18.83
C TYR A 413 -2.86 -1.16 17.83
N VAL A 414 -2.58 -2.37 18.33
CA VAL A 414 -2.14 -3.53 17.54
C VAL A 414 -2.96 -4.78 17.87
N GLU A 415 -3.10 -5.71 16.93
CA GLU A 415 -3.80 -6.98 17.19
C GLU A 415 -2.97 -7.98 18.00
N SER A 416 -1.63 -7.89 17.96
CA SER A 416 -0.73 -8.91 18.51
C SER A 416 0.59 -8.31 19.06
N HIS A 417 1.38 -9.15 19.72
CA HIS A 417 2.62 -8.79 20.42
C HIS A 417 3.83 -8.66 19.47
N TYR A 418 3.72 -7.77 18.47
CA TYR A 418 4.78 -7.49 17.49
C TYR A 418 6.00 -6.84 18.17
N ARG A 419 7.05 -7.63 18.42
CA ARG A 419 8.22 -7.19 19.22
C ARG A 419 8.91 -5.93 18.67
N GLU A 420 8.99 -5.78 17.36
CA GLU A 420 9.59 -4.59 16.71
C GLU A 420 8.76 -3.33 17.01
N VAL A 421 7.43 -3.40 16.83
CA VAL A 421 6.47 -2.32 17.19
C VAL A 421 6.52 -1.99 18.67
N LEU A 422 6.46 -2.98 19.56
CA LEU A 422 6.48 -2.76 21.02
C LEU A 422 7.77 -2.06 21.47
N ASN A 423 8.93 -2.45 20.91
CA ASN A 423 10.20 -1.78 21.20
C ASN A 423 10.21 -0.35 20.62
N LEU A 424 9.70 -0.14 19.40
CA LEU A 424 9.60 1.17 18.75
C LEU A 424 8.76 2.15 19.58
N CYS A 425 7.57 1.72 20.02
CA CYS A 425 6.71 2.53 20.89
C CYS A 425 7.42 2.92 22.19
N LYS A 426 8.22 2.02 22.77
CA LYS A 426 9.05 2.35 23.96
C LYS A 426 10.14 3.38 23.66
N VAL A 427 10.79 3.35 22.48
CA VAL A 427 11.82 4.36 22.12
C VAL A 427 11.18 5.75 21.99
N PHE A 428 10.04 5.86 21.32
CA PHE A 428 9.31 7.14 21.24
C PHE A 428 8.75 7.57 22.60
N GLY A 429 8.33 6.62 23.43
CA GLY A 429 7.69 6.87 24.73
C GLY A 429 6.19 7.13 24.57
N VAL A 430 5.52 6.37 23.70
CA VAL A 430 4.08 6.43 23.44
C VAL A 430 3.38 5.19 23.99
N HIS A 431 2.09 5.30 24.31
CA HIS A 431 1.32 4.15 24.78
C HIS A 431 1.15 3.13 23.65
N VAL A 432 1.13 1.84 24.00
CA VAL A 432 0.81 0.75 23.06
C VAL A 432 -0.16 -0.22 23.71
N VAL A 433 -1.25 -0.53 23.00
CA VAL A 433 -2.36 -1.37 23.46
C VAL A 433 -2.46 -2.59 22.55
N VAL A 434 -2.09 -3.76 23.07
CA VAL A 434 -2.28 -5.03 22.37
C VAL A 434 -3.70 -5.53 22.62
N THR A 435 -4.50 -5.56 21.56
CA THR A 435 -5.93 -5.90 21.66
C THR A 435 -6.20 -7.40 21.71
N ASN A 436 -5.24 -8.24 21.29
CA ASN A 436 -5.36 -9.71 21.20
C ASN A 436 -6.59 -10.17 20.39
N SER A 437 -7.04 -9.35 19.43
CA SER A 437 -8.31 -9.53 18.72
C SER A 437 -8.29 -10.76 17.80
N PRO A 438 -9.24 -11.71 17.93
CA PRO A 438 -9.44 -12.75 16.93
C PRO A 438 -10.07 -12.15 15.68
N GLY A 439 -9.52 -12.51 14.52
CA GLY A 439 -9.96 -12.03 13.21
C GLY A 439 -8.94 -12.45 12.16
N ASN A 440 -9.37 -13.22 11.17
CA ASN A 440 -8.49 -13.70 10.11
C ASN A 440 -8.30 -12.64 9.02
N ASP A 441 -9.32 -11.82 8.76
CA ASP A 441 -9.30 -10.72 7.80
C ASP A 441 -8.88 -9.37 8.42
N THR A 442 -8.34 -8.48 7.57
CA THR A 442 -7.83 -7.16 7.95
C THR A 442 -8.93 -6.22 8.45
N THR A 443 -10.09 -6.21 7.77
CA THR A 443 -11.24 -5.36 8.11
C THR A 443 -11.72 -5.58 9.54
N THR A 444 -11.84 -6.84 9.97
CA THR A 444 -12.21 -7.20 11.35
C THR A 444 -11.14 -6.78 12.35
N LYS A 445 -9.85 -6.93 12.03
CA LYS A 445 -8.75 -6.46 12.89
C LYS A 445 -8.76 -4.93 13.06
N ILE A 446 -8.93 -4.17 11.98
CA ILE A 446 -9.01 -2.70 12.00
C ILE A 446 -10.17 -2.27 12.89
N LYS A 447 -11.38 -2.83 12.67
CA LYS A 447 -12.55 -2.54 13.50
C LYS A 447 -12.35 -2.91 14.97
N ASN A 448 -11.82 -4.09 15.28
CA ASN A 448 -11.63 -4.49 16.67
C ASN A 448 -10.61 -3.58 17.40
N LYS A 449 -9.57 -3.12 16.70
CA LYS A 449 -8.64 -2.10 17.21
C LYS A 449 -9.33 -0.74 17.44
N LEU A 450 -10.12 -0.27 16.47
CA LEU A 450 -10.80 1.03 16.55
C LEU A 450 -11.93 1.06 17.59
N GLN A 451 -12.71 -0.02 17.70
CA GLN A 451 -13.72 -0.21 18.76
C GLN A 451 -13.08 -0.16 20.15
N ARG A 452 -11.97 -0.88 20.34
CA ARG A 452 -11.17 -0.85 21.58
C ARG A 452 -10.65 0.57 21.87
N ALA A 453 -10.14 1.27 20.87
CA ALA A 453 -9.61 2.63 21.02
C ALA A 453 -10.70 3.65 21.38
N PHE A 454 -11.86 3.59 20.74
CA PHE A 454 -13.01 4.45 21.07
C PHE A 454 -13.56 4.17 22.48
N ARG A 455 -13.62 2.90 22.90
CA ARG A 455 -13.98 2.55 24.28
C ARG A 455 -12.98 3.12 25.28
N ASP A 456 -11.68 2.91 25.05
CA ASP A 456 -10.65 3.28 26.02
C ASP A 456 -10.43 4.81 26.12
N VAL A 457 -10.44 5.53 24.99
CA VAL A 457 -10.04 6.95 24.94
C VAL A 457 -11.22 7.92 25.12
N VAL A 458 -12.42 7.60 24.61
CA VAL A 458 -13.63 8.45 24.77
C VAL A 458 -14.76 7.79 25.56
N GLY A 459 -14.57 6.58 26.10
CA GLY A 459 -15.62 5.90 26.86
C GLY A 459 -16.83 5.51 26.01
N ALA A 460 -16.61 5.16 24.73
CA ALA A 460 -17.70 4.77 23.84
C ALA A 460 -18.25 3.38 24.19
N GLU A 461 -19.55 3.32 24.49
CA GLU A 461 -20.28 2.06 24.62
C GLU A 461 -20.75 1.57 23.24
N PHE A 462 -20.69 0.26 23.03
CA PHE A 462 -21.18 -0.41 21.82
C PHE A 462 -22.28 -1.40 22.19
N PRO A 463 -23.31 -1.59 21.34
CA PRO A 463 -24.35 -2.59 21.58
C PRO A 463 -23.74 -3.98 21.85
N ALA A 464 -24.24 -4.70 22.86
CA ALA A 464 -23.61 -5.91 23.38
C ALA A 464 -23.53 -7.07 22.38
N ASP A 465 -24.42 -7.10 21.39
CA ASP A 465 -24.39 -8.00 20.23
C ASP A 465 -23.23 -7.68 19.24
N LYS A 466 -22.69 -6.45 19.30
CA LYS A 466 -21.63 -5.92 18.44
C LYS A 466 -20.24 -5.89 19.07
N VAL A 467 -20.09 -6.36 20.31
CA VAL A 467 -18.79 -6.50 20.98
C VAL A 467 -18.26 -7.92 20.76
N PRO A 468 -17.04 -8.12 20.22
CA PRO A 468 -16.46 -9.43 20.04
C PRO A 468 -16.28 -10.17 21.38
N LYS A 469 -16.80 -11.39 21.46
CA LYS A 469 -16.73 -12.21 22.68
C LYS A 469 -15.27 -12.57 23.00
N GLY A 470 -14.80 -12.15 24.17
CA GLY A 470 -13.45 -12.41 24.67
C GLY A 470 -12.41 -11.30 24.44
N ASN A 471 -12.77 -10.18 23.81
CA ASN A 471 -11.81 -9.12 23.44
C ASN A 471 -11.35 -8.18 24.56
N LEU A 472 -11.91 -8.30 25.76
CA LEU A 472 -11.76 -7.32 26.82
C LEU A 472 -11.20 -7.98 28.08
N PRO A 473 -9.92 -7.73 28.43
CA PRO A 473 -9.48 -7.76 29.81
C PRO A 473 -10.17 -6.59 30.51
N GLU A 474 -11.18 -6.90 31.34
CA GLU A 474 -12.00 -5.89 32.02
C GLU A 474 -11.16 -4.99 32.96
N ASP A 475 -10.04 -5.52 33.47
CA ASP A 475 -9.12 -4.84 34.40
C ASP A 475 -8.05 -3.93 33.75
N THR A 476 -8.06 -3.75 32.42
CA THR A 476 -7.06 -2.88 31.76
C THR A 476 -7.46 -1.41 31.79
N LEU A 477 -6.75 -0.61 32.60
CA LEU A 477 -6.85 0.86 32.61
C LEU A 477 -6.60 1.42 31.19
N PRO A 478 -7.36 2.44 30.75
CA PRO A 478 -7.12 3.10 29.47
C PRO A 478 -5.79 3.89 29.50
N PRO A 479 -5.13 4.10 28.35
CA PRO A 479 -3.86 4.83 28.30
C PRO A 479 -4.01 6.30 28.72
N PHE A 480 -5.09 6.94 28.27
CA PHE A 480 -5.51 8.30 28.61
C PHE A 480 -6.97 8.50 28.15
N THR A 481 -7.61 9.58 28.62
CA THR A 481 -8.93 10.02 28.12
C THR A 481 -8.84 11.31 27.31
N ALA A 482 -9.73 11.48 26.34
CA ALA A 482 -9.82 12.67 25.48
C ALA A 482 -11.28 13.07 25.22
N SER A 483 -11.51 14.30 24.76
CA SER A 483 -12.81 14.74 24.21
C SER A 483 -12.80 14.73 22.68
N HIS A 484 -11.62 14.80 22.06
CA HIS A 484 -11.42 14.70 20.62
C HIS A 484 -10.42 13.58 20.31
N ILE A 485 -10.63 12.80 19.25
CA ILE A 485 -9.68 11.79 18.77
C ILE A 485 -9.28 12.11 17.33
N LEU A 486 -7.97 12.26 17.08
CA LEU A 486 -7.37 12.13 15.76
C LEU A 486 -7.08 10.65 15.48
N VAL A 487 -7.70 10.11 14.43
CA VAL A 487 -7.53 8.72 13.99
C VAL A 487 -6.50 8.67 12.86
N LEU A 488 -5.42 7.92 13.06
CA LEU A 488 -4.37 7.67 12.06
C LEU A 488 -4.20 6.17 11.83
N GLU A 489 -3.75 5.80 10.64
CA GLU A 489 -3.22 4.47 10.33
C GLU A 489 -1.69 4.55 10.27
N GLU A 490 -0.99 3.44 10.45
CA GLU A 490 0.48 3.42 10.62
C GLU A 490 1.28 3.87 9.38
N ASP A 491 0.62 4.03 8.24
CA ASP A 491 1.11 4.46 6.93
C ASP A 491 0.62 5.87 6.53
N ILE A 492 0.10 6.64 7.50
CA ILE A 492 -0.24 8.05 7.35
C ILE A 492 0.81 8.94 8.02
N THR A 493 1.61 9.63 7.23
CA THR A 493 2.48 10.71 7.73
C THR A 493 1.73 12.03 7.82
N VAL A 494 2.19 12.94 8.69
CA VAL A 494 1.53 14.23 8.93
C VAL A 494 2.42 15.43 8.57
N SER A 495 1.78 16.54 8.20
CA SER A 495 2.44 17.81 7.94
C SER A 495 2.96 18.49 9.21
N ILE A 496 3.87 19.44 9.04
CA ILE A 496 4.37 20.25 10.16
C ILE A 496 3.29 21.17 10.77
N ASP A 497 2.23 21.51 10.02
CA ASP A 497 1.16 22.41 10.46
C ASP A 497 -0.12 21.70 10.92
N ILE A 498 -0.18 20.37 10.97
CA ILE A 498 -1.42 19.61 11.24
C ILE A 498 -2.14 20.06 12.53
N PHE A 499 -1.41 20.28 13.62
CA PHE A 499 -2.01 20.74 14.88
C PHE A 499 -2.43 22.22 14.81
N LYS A 500 -1.70 23.06 14.09
CA LYS A 500 -2.10 24.44 13.82
C LYS A 500 -3.40 24.49 13.01
N TYR A 501 -3.51 23.68 11.96
CA TYR A 501 -4.74 23.50 11.17
C TYR A 501 -5.92 23.09 12.07
N PHE A 502 -5.80 22.01 12.84
CA PHE A 502 -6.88 21.58 13.73
C PHE A 502 -7.21 22.62 14.80
N HIS A 503 -6.23 23.29 15.40
CA HIS A 503 -6.46 24.34 16.41
C HIS A 503 -7.17 25.57 15.84
N SER A 504 -6.98 25.90 14.56
CA SER A 504 -7.70 26.97 13.87
C SER A 504 -9.14 26.57 13.52
N VAL A 505 -9.38 25.35 13.03
CA VAL A 505 -10.69 24.95 12.49
C VAL A 505 -11.63 24.36 13.54
N ALA A 506 -11.12 23.64 14.54
CA ALA A 506 -11.93 22.92 15.54
C ALA A 506 -13.01 23.72 16.31
N PRO A 507 -12.90 25.05 16.55
CA PRO A 507 -13.99 25.82 17.18
C PRO A 507 -15.35 25.66 16.49
N VAL A 508 -15.37 25.38 15.18
CA VAL A 508 -16.61 25.13 14.42
C VAL A 508 -17.36 23.87 14.87
N LEU A 509 -16.70 22.88 15.49
CA LEU A 509 -17.34 21.69 16.09
C LEU A 509 -18.19 22.06 17.32
N GLU A 510 -17.83 23.14 18.02
CA GLU A 510 -18.62 23.67 19.12
C GLU A 510 -19.81 24.49 18.61
N ALA A 511 -19.67 25.21 17.48
CA ALA A 511 -20.71 26.03 16.85
C ALA A 511 -21.75 25.23 16.04
N ASP A 512 -21.31 24.46 15.03
CA ASP A 512 -22.19 23.78 14.06
C ASP A 512 -22.29 22.27 14.33
N LYS A 513 -23.46 21.84 14.81
CA LYS A 513 -23.76 20.43 15.12
C LYS A 513 -24.03 19.54 13.92
N THR A 514 -24.00 20.07 12.70
CA THR A 514 -23.98 19.24 11.49
C THR A 514 -22.59 18.70 11.17
N ILE A 515 -21.52 19.19 11.81
CA ILE A 515 -20.15 18.77 11.49
C ILE A 515 -19.80 17.49 12.27
N VAL A 516 -19.55 16.42 11.53
CA VAL A 516 -19.24 15.07 12.01
C VAL A 516 -17.76 14.92 12.38
N GLY A 517 -16.88 15.66 11.70
CA GLY A 517 -15.45 15.64 11.96
C GLY A 517 -14.65 16.58 11.05
N ILE A 518 -13.34 16.62 11.26
CA ILE A 518 -12.39 17.37 10.44
C ILE A 518 -11.32 16.40 9.95
N SER A 519 -11.24 16.15 8.65
CA SER A 519 -10.14 15.42 8.01
C SER A 519 -8.93 16.33 7.80
N ALA A 520 -7.73 15.79 7.94
CA ALA A 520 -6.50 16.44 7.47
C ALA A 520 -6.15 16.08 6.01
N PHE A 521 -6.91 15.20 5.35
CA PHE A 521 -6.63 14.70 4.00
C PHE A 521 -7.56 15.31 2.93
N ASN A 522 -7.09 15.36 1.68
CA ASN A 522 -7.88 15.76 0.52
C ASN A 522 -7.55 14.83 -0.66
N TYR A 523 -8.55 14.17 -1.21
CA TYR A 523 -8.39 13.36 -2.43
C TYR A 523 -7.88 14.20 -3.61
N PHE A 524 -8.22 15.49 -3.67
CA PHE A 524 -7.74 16.43 -4.70
C PHE A 524 -6.46 17.18 -4.34
N GLY A 525 -5.65 16.67 -3.40
CA GLY A 525 -4.40 17.28 -2.97
C GLY A 525 -3.25 17.23 -3.98
N TYR A 526 -3.48 17.49 -5.27
CA TYR A 526 -2.45 17.50 -6.32
C TYR A 526 -2.05 18.92 -6.71
N ARG A 527 -0.80 19.09 -7.15
CA ARG A 527 -0.20 20.41 -7.45
C ARG A 527 -0.96 21.26 -8.49
N ASP A 528 -1.64 20.62 -9.44
CA ASP A 528 -2.34 21.32 -10.52
C ASP A 528 -3.76 21.81 -10.11
N VAL A 529 -4.29 21.34 -8.97
CA VAL A 529 -5.67 21.59 -8.49
C VAL A 529 -5.79 22.02 -7.01
N ALA A 530 -4.71 21.99 -6.24
CA ALA A 530 -4.67 22.44 -4.85
C ALA A 530 -3.48 23.39 -4.63
N SER A 531 -3.73 24.56 -4.03
CA SER A 531 -2.71 25.57 -3.76
C SER A 531 -2.95 26.41 -2.50
N SER A 532 -4.19 26.55 -2.04
CA SER A 532 -4.54 27.36 -0.89
C SER A 532 -4.27 26.65 0.44
N LEU A 533 -3.39 27.23 1.26
CA LEU A 533 -3.16 26.78 2.64
C LEU A 533 -4.31 27.14 3.60
N THR A 534 -5.16 28.11 3.24
CA THR A 534 -6.25 28.61 4.10
C THR A 534 -7.64 28.13 3.71
N SER A 535 -7.83 27.60 2.50
CA SER A 535 -9.12 27.04 2.06
C SER A 535 -9.46 25.76 2.83
N VAL A 536 -10.70 25.70 3.31
CA VAL A 536 -11.30 24.54 3.98
C VAL A 536 -12.71 24.38 3.41
N TYR A 537 -13.07 23.15 3.06
CA TYR A 537 -14.33 22.83 2.40
C TYR A 537 -15.15 21.85 3.24
N ARG A 538 -16.47 21.86 3.05
CA ARG A 538 -17.38 20.83 3.55
C ARG A 538 -17.46 19.70 2.53
N THR A 539 -17.63 18.46 2.98
CA THR A 539 -18.09 17.36 2.13
C THR A 539 -19.17 16.53 2.82
N ASN A 540 -20.13 16.03 2.05
CA ASN A 540 -21.12 15.03 2.47
C ASN A 540 -20.67 13.59 2.12
N GLN A 541 -19.43 13.41 1.64
CA GLN A 541 -18.76 12.13 1.38
C GLN A 541 -17.81 11.73 2.52
N VAL A 542 -17.21 10.54 2.42
CA VAL A 542 -16.59 9.85 3.58
C VAL A 542 -15.07 10.06 3.60
N ASN A 543 -14.65 11.27 3.95
CA ASN A 543 -13.24 11.57 4.13
C ASN A 543 -12.76 11.14 5.54
N TYR A 544 -12.25 9.90 5.66
CA TYR A 544 -11.86 9.28 6.94
C TYR A 544 -10.35 9.27 7.23
N VAL A 545 -9.50 9.70 6.28
CA VAL A 545 -8.04 9.65 6.41
C VAL A 545 -7.56 10.80 7.29
N ALA A 546 -6.84 10.50 8.38
CA ALA A 546 -6.40 11.48 9.38
C ALA A 546 -7.55 12.36 9.93
N VAL A 547 -8.66 11.72 10.33
CA VAL A 547 -9.87 12.40 10.80
C VAL A 547 -9.88 12.67 12.30
N LEU A 548 -10.18 13.91 12.67
CA LEU A 548 -10.48 14.38 14.02
C LEU A 548 -11.99 14.25 14.27
N LEU A 549 -12.36 13.47 15.28
CA LEU A 549 -13.74 13.21 15.69
C LEU A 549 -13.98 13.68 17.14
N HIS A 550 -15.14 14.28 17.41
CA HIS A 550 -15.56 14.59 18.79
C HIS A 550 -16.16 13.35 19.48
N ALA A 551 -15.96 13.21 20.79
CA ALA A 551 -16.43 12.10 21.59
C ALA A 551 -17.94 11.84 21.45
N ASP A 552 -18.75 12.90 21.33
CA ASP A 552 -20.21 12.77 21.23
C ASP A 552 -20.67 12.23 19.86
N ILE A 553 -19.93 12.52 18.78
CA ILE A 553 -20.20 11.92 17.46
C ILE A 553 -19.97 10.40 17.55
N ILE A 554 -18.86 10.00 18.19
CA ILE A 554 -18.52 8.59 18.39
C ILE A 554 -19.59 7.90 19.25
N ARG A 555 -19.83 8.42 20.47
CA ARG A 555 -20.76 7.84 21.46
C ARG A 555 -22.20 7.77 20.98
N ASN A 556 -22.71 8.86 20.40
CA ASN A 556 -24.15 9.05 20.22
C ASN A 556 -24.62 8.78 18.78
N HIS A 557 -23.73 8.61 17.81
CA HIS A 557 -24.11 8.34 16.41
C HIS A 557 -23.33 7.17 15.80
N LEU A 558 -21.99 7.22 15.78
CA LEU A 558 -21.16 6.23 15.08
C LEU A 558 -21.31 4.80 15.63
N THR A 559 -21.37 4.66 16.96
CA THR A 559 -21.61 3.38 17.67
C THR A 559 -22.90 2.67 17.24
N LYS A 560 -23.99 3.42 17.00
CA LYS A 560 -25.27 2.88 16.51
C LYS A 560 -25.06 2.10 15.20
N HIS A 561 -24.31 2.71 14.28
CA HIS A 561 -24.06 2.22 12.93
C HIS A 561 -22.91 1.21 12.82
N TRP A 562 -22.30 0.80 13.92
CA TRP A 562 -21.22 -0.19 13.94
C TRP A 562 -21.66 -1.54 13.34
N SER A 563 -20.76 -2.22 12.61
CA SER A 563 -21.06 -3.46 11.87
C SER A 563 -20.14 -4.63 12.25
N THR A 564 -20.74 -5.74 12.66
CA THR A 564 -20.06 -7.02 12.94
C THR A 564 -19.73 -7.83 11.69
N LYS A 565 -20.34 -7.55 10.53
CA LYS A 565 -20.01 -8.23 9.27
C LYS A 565 -18.54 -7.96 8.91
N ASN A 566 -17.75 -9.00 8.69
CA ASN A 566 -16.33 -8.83 8.35
C ASN A 566 -16.13 -8.06 7.04
N THR A 567 -17.03 -8.19 6.06
CA THR A 567 -17.01 -7.44 4.79
C THR A 567 -17.37 -5.94 4.89
N THR A 568 -17.75 -5.42 6.06
CA THR A 568 -18.12 -3.99 6.21
C THR A 568 -16.99 -3.19 6.84
N GLU A 569 -16.35 -2.30 6.09
CA GLU A 569 -15.33 -1.37 6.60
C GLU A 569 -15.86 -0.39 7.65
N TRP A 570 -14.98 0.06 8.56
CA TRP A 570 -15.35 0.91 9.70
C TRP A 570 -15.95 2.26 9.28
N HIS A 571 -15.43 2.84 8.19
CA HIS A 571 -15.88 4.13 7.68
C HIS A 571 -17.32 4.10 7.14
N ASN A 572 -17.94 2.92 6.96
CA ASN A 572 -19.38 2.83 6.66
C ASN A 572 -20.27 3.28 7.83
N SER A 573 -19.78 3.18 9.07
CA SER A 573 -20.47 3.75 10.24
C SER A 573 -20.34 5.27 10.27
N LEU A 574 -19.25 5.82 9.71
CA LEU A 574 -19.07 7.26 9.49
C LEU A 574 -20.00 7.75 8.35
N ARG A 575 -20.07 7.03 7.22
CA ARG A 575 -21.02 7.29 6.10
C ARG A 575 -22.45 7.45 6.62
N LYS A 576 -22.95 6.46 7.37
CA LYS A 576 -24.30 6.48 7.96
C LYS A 576 -24.51 7.57 9.02
N THR A 577 -23.45 8.03 9.67
CA THR A 577 -23.52 9.17 10.59
C THR A 577 -23.69 10.48 9.83
N ILE A 578 -22.98 10.66 8.71
CA ILE A 578 -23.16 11.80 7.81
C ILE A 578 -24.58 11.80 7.23
N GLU A 579 -25.08 10.64 6.79
CA GLU A 579 -26.46 10.46 6.29
C GLU A 579 -27.52 10.78 7.37
N GLU A 580 -27.39 10.22 8.59
CA GLU A 580 -28.32 10.47 9.73
C GLU A 580 -28.39 11.95 10.09
N MET A 581 -27.24 12.61 10.15
CA MET A 581 -27.13 14.01 10.60
C MET A 581 -27.35 15.03 9.48
N LYS A 582 -27.43 14.60 8.21
CA LYS A 582 -27.24 15.46 7.01
C LYS A 582 -25.96 16.31 7.14
N GLY A 583 -24.92 15.66 7.64
CA GLY A 583 -23.74 16.31 8.18
C GLY A 583 -22.68 16.66 7.14
N ALA A 584 -21.58 17.20 7.64
CA ALA A 584 -20.35 17.41 6.86
C ALA A 584 -19.13 16.84 7.58
N ILE A 585 -18.15 16.37 6.82
CA ILE A 585 -16.76 16.38 7.24
C ILE A 585 -16.11 17.62 6.63
N LEU A 586 -15.32 18.35 7.43
CA LEU A 586 -14.46 19.42 6.92
C LEU A 586 -13.14 18.85 6.44
N TYR A 587 -12.56 19.42 5.37
CA TYR A 587 -11.25 19.04 4.89
C TYR A 587 -10.50 20.25 4.29
N PRO A 588 -9.16 20.32 4.40
CA PRO A 588 -8.37 21.40 3.82
C PRO A 588 -8.20 21.21 2.30
N GLU A 589 -7.87 22.27 1.58
CA GLU A 589 -7.49 22.13 0.16
C GLU A 589 -6.11 21.48 -0.01
N VAL A 590 -5.05 22.12 0.48
CA VAL A 590 -3.73 21.48 0.60
C VAL A 590 -3.76 20.58 1.84
N PRO A 591 -3.55 19.26 1.69
CA PRO A 591 -3.71 18.33 2.81
C PRO A 591 -2.55 18.43 3.81
N ARG A 592 -2.88 18.02 5.03
CA ARG A 592 -2.05 17.99 6.24
C ARG A 592 -1.65 16.56 6.63
N ALA A 593 -2.02 15.57 5.83
CA ALA A 593 -1.67 14.16 5.97
C ALA A 593 -1.35 13.56 4.59
N HIS A 594 -0.46 12.56 4.55
CA HIS A 594 0.00 11.90 3.33
C HIS A 594 0.14 10.39 3.54
N HIS A 595 -0.47 9.59 2.66
CA HIS A 595 -0.42 8.12 2.70
C HIS A 595 0.84 7.62 1.99
N ILE A 596 1.63 6.78 2.68
CA ILE A 596 2.95 6.30 2.22
C ILE A 596 3.01 4.78 1.97
N GLY A 597 1.89 4.06 2.14
CA GLY A 597 1.85 2.60 2.07
C GLY A 597 1.95 2.04 0.65
N TYR A 598 3.14 1.56 0.25
CA TYR A 598 3.30 0.74 -0.96
C TYR A 598 2.92 -0.73 -0.74
N THR A 599 2.83 -1.19 0.51
CA THR A 599 2.32 -2.52 0.89
C THR A 599 1.14 -2.39 1.86
N GLY A 600 -0.01 -2.96 1.50
CA GLY A 600 -1.26 -2.78 2.23
C GLY A 600 -2.35 -3.73 1.75
N ALA A 601 -3.54 -3.64 2.37
CA ALA A 601 -4.67 -4.54 2.06
C ALA A 601 -5.57 -4.05 0.90
N ILE A 602 -5.51 -2.76 0.56
CA ILE A 602 -6.32 -2.13 -0.49
C ILE A 602 -5.43 -1.21 -1.35
N ILE A 603 -4.76 -0.25 -0.71
CA ILE A 603 -3.75 0.59 -1.37
C ILE A 603 -2.40 -0.16 -1.31
N ALA A 604 -1.82 -0.42 -2.48
CA ALA A 604 -0.49 -1.02 -2.64
C ALA A 604 0.07 -0.72 -4.04
N GLY A 605 1.39 -0.82 -4.20
CA GLY A 605 2.11 -0.77 -5.48
C GLY A 605 1.65 0.36 -6.41
N GLY A 606 1.15 0.00 -7.60
CA GLY A 606 0.70 0.95 -8.62
C GLY A 606 -0.43 1.88 -8.18
N ILE A 607 -1.28 1.49 -7.22
CA ILE A 607 -2.33 2.38 -6.67
C ILE A 607 -1.68 3.51 -5.87
N GLN A 608 -0.71 3.17 -5.02
CA GLN A 608 0.09 4.15 -4.27
C GLN A 608 0.88 5.06 -5.22
N HIS A 609 1.59 4.48 -6.20
CA HIS A 609 2.43 5.23 -7.15
C HIS A 609 1.64 6.21 -8.02
N ASN A 610 0.48 5.78 -8.55
CA ASN A 610 -0.28 6.56 -9.53
C ASN A 610 -1.24 7.57 -8.90
N LEU A 611 -1.70 7.35 -7.66
CA LEU A 611 -2.74 8.18 -7.04
C LEU A 611 -2.27 8.96 -5.81
N PHE A 612 -1.33 8.44 -5.01
CA PHE A 612 -0.98 9.03 -3.71
C PHE A 612 0.44 9.61 -3.65
N ARG A 613 1.41 9.10 -4.45
CA ARG A 613 2.79 9.62 -4.46
C ARG A 613 2.84 11.13 -4.71
N ASP A 614 2.08 11.60 -5.70
CA ASP A 614 2.13 13.00 -6.16
C ASP A 614 1.13 13.93 -5.44
N HIS A 615 0.55 13.47 -4.32
CA HIS A 615 -0.16 14.36 -3.39
C HIS A 615 0.83 15.35 -2.76
N ILE A 616 0.57 16.65 -2.95
CA ILE A 616 1.27 17.69 -2.20
C ILE A 616 0.81 17.67 -0.75
N VAL A 617 1.69 18.05 0.17
CA VAL A 617 1.38 18.20 1.61
C VAL A 617 1.82 19.59 2.06
N SER A 618 1.15 20.16 3.07
CA SER A 618 1.54 21.46 3.62
C SER A 618 2.94 21.39 4.25
N LEU A 619 3.82 22.30 3.83
CA LEU A 619 5.20 22.45 4.31
C LEU A 619 5.46 23.84 4.92
N SER A 620 4.42 24.63 5.17
CA SER A 620 4.53 25.99 5.70
C SER A 620 3.78 26.17 7.01
N LEU A 621 4.41 26.86 7.95
CA LEU A 621 3.78 27.39 9.16
C LEU A 621 3.35 28.86 9.00
N ASP A 622 3.72 29.50 7.90
CA ASP A 622 3.47 30.92 7.61
C ASP A 622 2.18 31.13 6.79
N TYR A 623 1.06 30.97 7.49
CA TYR A 623 -0.30 31.31 7.03
C TYR A 623 -1.19 31.51 8.27
N ASN A 624 -2.39 32.07 8.12
CA ASN A 624 -3.39 32.05 9.20
C ASN A 624 -4.83 32.02 8.66
N ILE A 625 -5.58 30.97 8.99
CA ILE A 625 -7.03 30.89 8.77
C ILE A 625 -7.69 31.87 9.74
N GLN A 626 -8.46 32.83 9.24
CA GLN A 626 -9.04 33.86 10.10
C GLN A 626 -10.32 33.35 10.77
N PRO A 627 -10.70 33.83 11.98
CA PRO A 627 -11.95 33.42 12.64
C PRO A 627 -13.20 33.65 11.79
N LYS A 628 -13.20 34.69 10.93
CA LYS A 628 -14.25 34.93 9.93
C LYS A 628 -14.38 33.78 8.93
N ASP A 629 -13.27 33.17 8.52
CA ASP A 629 -13.26 32.11 7.50
C ASP A 629 -13.77 30.80 8.12
N VAL A 630 -13.48 30.56 9.40
CA VAL A 630 -14.01 29.43 10.18
C VAL A 630 -15.53 29.52 10.35
N HIS A 631 -16.09 30.71 10.65
CA HIS A 631 -17.54 30.94 10.70
C HIS A 631 -18.21 30.70 9.33
N MET A 632 -17.51 30.94 8.22
CA MET A 632 -18.02 30.64 6.87
C MET A 632 -18.08 29.13 6.55
N LEU A 633 -17.59 28.27 7.45
CA LEU A 633 -17.74 26.80 7.37
C LEU A 633 -19.02 26.29 8.04
N GLU A 634 -19.72 27.12 8.83
CA GLU A 634 -21.02 26.78 9.42
C GLU A 634 -22.07 26.62 8.32
N ALA A 635 -22.92 25.59 8.39
CA ALA A 635 -23.72 25.10 7.25
C ALA A 635 -24.48 26.19 6.47
N ALA A 636 -25.20 27.08 7.17
CA ALA A 636 -25.98 28.15 6.55
C ALA A 636 -25.11 29.29 5.96
N ALA A 637 -23.95 29.56 6.56
CA ALA A 637 -22.99 30.52 6.03
C ALA A 637 -22.28 29.96 4.79
N TYR A 638 -21.91 28.68 4.82
CA TYR A 638 -21.26 27.97 3.73
C TYR A 638 -22.16 27.87 2.49
N ASP A 639 -23.40 27.40 2.63
CA ASP A 639 -24.35 27.25 1.51
C ASP A 639 -24.64 28.59 0.82
N ASN A 640 -24.81 29.66 1.60
CA ASN A 640 -25.00 31.02 1.06
C ASN A 640 -23.72 31.51 0.38
N ASN A 641 -22.55 31.35 0.99
CA ASN A 641 -21.28 31.77 0.40
C ASN A 641 -20.97 31.02 -0.91
N LEU A 642 -21.27 29.73 -0.95
CA LEU A 642 -21.15 28.90 -2.15
C LEU A 642 -22.10 29.42 -3.24
N GLU A 643 -23.37 29.66 -2.93
CA GLU A 643 -24.34 30.21 -3.89
C GLU A 643 -23.90 31.59 -4.44
N GLN A 644 -23.40 32.48 -3.58
CA GLN A 644 -22.88 33.79 -3.96
C GLN A 644 -21.57 33.70 -4.77
N THR A 645 -20.77 32.64 -4.58
CA THR A 645 -19.57 32.36 -5.37
C THR A 645 -19.96 31.85 -6.76
N LEU A 646 -20.83 30.84 -6.83
CA LEU A 646 -21.32 30.25 -8.07
C LEU A 646 -22.05 31.28 -8.96
N LYS A 647 -22.80 32.21 -8.36
CA LYS A 647 -23.49 33.31 -9.08
C LYS A 647 -22.57 34.41 -9.61
N LYS A 648 -21.31 34.48 -9.15
CA LYS A 648 -20.29 35.44 -9.60
C LYS A 648 -19.24 34.79 -10.51
N ALA A 649 -19.21 33.47 -10.57
CA ALA A 649 -18.23 32.71 -11.32
C ALA A 649 -18.49 32.75 -12.83
N GLU A 650 -17.42 32.80 -13.62
CA GLU A 650 -17.51 32.85 -15.08
C GLU A 650 -17.80 31.45 -15.66
N PRO A 651 -18.89 31.24 -16.43
CA PRO A 651 -19.22 29.93 -17.00
C PRO A 651 -18.27 29.53 -18.14
N ILE A 652 -17.43 28.53 -17.88
CA ILE A 652 -16.46 28.01 -18.85
C ILE A 652 -16.94 26.70 -19.48
N ASN A 653 -16.64 26.49 -20.76
CA ASN A 653 -16.79 25.19 -21.44
C ASN A 653 -15.42 24.79 -22.02
N PHE A 654 -14.52 24.44 -21.11
CA PHE A 654 -13.09 24.27 -21.36
C PHE A 654 -12.70 22.79 -21.37
N ASP A 655 -11.72 22.42 -22.21
CA ASP A 655 -11.25 21.04 -22.32
C ASP A 655 -9.89 20.84 -21.62
N PHE A 656 -9.96 20.51 -20.33
CA PHE A 656 -8.78 20.21 -19.51
C PHE A 656 -7.92 19.08 -20.09
N CYS A 657 -8.47 18.19 -20.92
CA CYS A 657 -7.70 17.08 -21.51
C CYS A 657 -6.66 17.59 -22.52
N ASN A 658 -6.90 18.74 -23.15
CA ASN A 658 -6.03 19.32 -24.18
C ASN A 658 -5.00 20.35 -23.65
N HIS A 659 -4.96 20.58 -22.33
CA HIS A 659 -3.85 21.25 -21.63
C HIS A 659 -3.57 22.73 -22.02
N ASP A 660 -4.58 23.54 -22.39
CA ASP A 660 -4.35 24.98 -22.48
C ASP A 660 -4.16 25.61 -21.08
N LEU A 661 -3.30 26.63 -21.00
CA LEU A 661 -2.88 27.26 -19.76
C LEU A 661 -3.78 28.43 -19.35
N LEU A 662 -4.87 28.11 -18.64
CA LEU A 662 -5.79 29.10 -18.07
C LEU A 662 -5.30 29.57 -16.69
N TYR A 663 -4.80 30.81 -16.59
CA TYR A 663 -4.27 31.43 -15.37
C TYR A 663 -5.03 32.71 -15.00
N GLY A 664 -5.32 32.89 -13.70
CA GLY A 664 -6.01 34.07 -13.17
C GLY A 664 -6.58 33.81 -11.77
N GLU A 665 -7.27 34.82 -11.22
CA GLU A 665 -7.81 34.79 -9.84
C GLU A 665 -9.36 34.75 -9.79
N ASN A 666 -10.03 35.02 -10.92
CA ASN A 666 -11.50 35.04 -10.98
C ASN A 666 -12.08 33.63 -10.74
N PRO A 667 -13.17 33.47 -9.96
CA PRO A 667 -13.83 32.18 -9.81
C PRO A 667 -14.46 31.74 -11.14
N LEU A 668 -14.36 30.45 -11.46
CA LEU A 668 -14.88 29.84 -12.68
C LEU A 668 -15.95 28.80 -12.32
N ILE A 669 -16.91 28.57 -13.20
CA ILE A 669 -17.95 27.55 -13.03
C ILE A 669 -18.10 26.66 -14.28
N MET A 670 -18.14 25.36 -14.06
CA MET A 670 -18.39 24.33 -15.07
C MET A 670 -19.56 23.45 -14.64
N PHE A 671 -20.41 23.07 -15.59
CA PHE A 671 -21.54 22.17 -15.32
C PHE A 671 -21.27 20.78 -15.92
N LEU A 672 -21.27 19.76 -15.07
CA LEU A 672 -20.97 18.36 -15.38
C LEU A 672 -22.27 17.57 -15.53
N SER A 673 -22.39 16.73 -16.56
CA SER A 673 -23.50 15.78 -16.68
C SER A 673 -23.30 14.60 -15.72
N TYR A 674 -23.95 14.63 -14.55
CA TYR A 674 -23.87 13.59 -13.54
C TYR A 674 -25.09 13.61 -12.59
N ASP A 675 -25.74 12.46 -12.43
CA ASP A 675 -26.96 12.26 -11.64
C ASP A 675 -26.73 11.65 -10.26
N GLY A 676 -25.46 11.33 -9.91
CA GLY A 676 -25.11 10.64 -8.66
C GLY A 676 -24.91 9.13 -8.80
N GLU A 677 -25.12 8.55 -9.99
CA GLU A 677 -25.14 7.10 -10.16
C GLU A 677 -23.87 6.56 -10.85
N ASP A 678 -23.35 5.43 -10.37
CA ASP A 678 -22.11 4.80 -10.86
C ASP A 678 -22.08 4.59 -12.39
N LYS A 679 -23.25 4.25 -12.97
CA LYS A 679 -23.47 4.09 -14.42
C LYS A 679 -23.09 5.33 -15.25
N ASN A 680 -23.08 6.52 -14.63
CA ASN A 680 -22.78 7.82 -15.24
C ASN A 680 -21.48 8.43 -14.68
N ALA A 681 -20.78 7.73 -13.78
CA ALA A 681 -19.53 8.21 -13.18
C ALA A 681 -18.40 8.37 -14.22
N GLU A 682 -18.51 7.78 -15.43
CA GLU A 682 -17.53 7.99 -16.51
C GLU A 682 -17.35 9.48 -16.85
N ASN A 683 -18.40 10.31 -16.80
CA ASN A 683 -18.30 11.75 -17.02
C ASN A 683 -17.43 12.42 -15.93
N TRP A 684 -17.65 12.03 -14.68
CA TRP A 684 -16.92 12.55 -13.51
C TRP A 684 -15.46 12.09 -13.53
N ASN A 685 -15.22 10.78 -13.72
CA ASN A 685 -13.90 10.18 -13.81
C ASN A 685 -13.08 10.79 -14.97
N ASN A 686 -13.68 11.06 -16.13
CA ASN A 686 -12.96 11.72 -17.24
C ASN A 686 -12.58 13.16 -16.90
N LEU A 687 -13.50 13.97 -16.33
CA LEU A 687 -13.21 15.35 -15.97
C LEU A 687 -12.05 15.44 -14.97
N PHE A 688 -12.11 14.71 -13.87
CA PHE A 688 -11.07 14.76 -12.84
C PHE A 688 -9.76 14.09 -13.28
N ARG A 689 -9.79 13.10 -14.18
CA ARG A 689 -8.58 12.56 -14.81
C ARG A 689 -7.86 13.60 -15.67
N CYS A 690 -8.61 14.40 -16.43
CA CYS A 690 -8.04 15.48 -17.24
C CYS A 690 -7.57 16.69 -16.41
N LEU A 691 -8.23 16.97 -15.28
CA LEU A 691 -7.71 17.87 -14.23
C LEU A 691 -6.49 17.29 -13.46
N ARG A 692 -6.02 16.09 -13.80
CA ARG A 692 -4.92 15.36 -13.12
C ARG A 692 -5.17 15.16 -11.62
N GLY A 693 -6.43 15.10 -11.22
CA GLY A 693 -6.89 14.87 -9.86
C GLY A 693 -7.30 13.43 -9.59
N TRP A 694 -7.96 13.21 -8.45
CA TRP A 694 -8.50 11.92 -8.05
C TRP A 694 -9.72 11.56 -8.91
N HIS A 695 -9.66 10.41 -9.60
CA HIS A 695 -10.58 10.10 -10.69
C HIS A 695 -11.06 8.64 -10.71
N VAL A 696 -10.97 7.94 -9.57
CA VAL A 696 -11.39 6.53 -9.45
C VAL A 696 -12.89 6.42 -9.18
N TYR A 697 -13.36 7.18 -8.19
CA TYR A 697 -14.77 7.29 -7.81
C TYR A 697 -15.03 8.67 -7.16
N PRO A 698 -16.29 9.17 -7.21
CA PRO A 698 -16.66 10.46 -6.62
C PRO A 698 -16.36 10.56 -5.13
N GLU A 699 -15.55 11.54 -4.76
CA GLU A 699 -15.18 11.86 -3.38
C GLU A 699 -15.20 13.37 -3.11
N ALA A 700 -15.16 13.75 -1.83
CA ALA A 700 -14.98 15.13 -1.34
C ALA A 700 -16.00 16.21 -1.81
N GLY A 701 -17.09 15.86 -2.50
CA GLY A 701 -18.11 16.82 -2.96
C GLY A 701 -19.05 17.34 -1.86
N TRP A 702 -19.69 18.49 -2.09
CA TRP A 702 -20.77 19.07 -1.27
C TRP A 702 -22.01 19.31 -2.14
N ASP A 703 -23.10 18.59 -1.88
CA ASP A 703 -24.38 18.68 -2.62
C ASP A 703 -24.21 18.74 -4.15
N GLY A 704 -23.37 17.85 -4.68
CA GLY A 704 -23.07 17.76 -6.12
C GLY A 704 -22.14 18.86 -6.65
N VAL A 705 -21.44 19.60 -5.79
CA VAL A 705 -20.42 20.58 -6.16
C VAL A 705 -19.03 20.16 -5.68
N TRP A 706 -18.02 20.37 -6.52
CA TRP A 706 -16.60 20.26 -6.17
C TRP A 706 -15.91 21.60 -6.36
N GLN A 707 -14.93 21.90 -5.51
CA GLN A 707 -14.15 23.15 -5.53
C GLN A 707 -12.65 22.81 -5.52
N VAL A 708 -11.91 23.35 -6.48
CA VAL A 708 -10.46 23.16 -6.65
C VAL A 708 -9.81 24.46 -7.15
N HIS A 709 -8.54 24.71 -6.84
CA HIS A 709 -7.79 25.84 -7.40
C HIS A 709 -6.95 25.38 -8.60
N TYR A 710 -7.54 25.40 -9.79
CA TYR A 710 -6.84 25.08 -11.03
C TYR A 710 -6.06 26.30 -11.52
N HIS A 711 -4.72 26.22 -11.48
CA HIS A 711 -3.81 27.27 -11.96
C HIS A 711 -4.11 28.70 -11.43
N GLY A 712 -4.59 28.78 -10.17
CA GLY A 712 -4.94 30.03 -9.48
C GLY A 712 -6.45 30.34 -9.45
N HIS A 713 -7.22 29.82 -10.41
CA HIS A 713 -8.66 30.01 -10.46
C HIS A 713 -9.37 29.08 -9.48
N LEU A 714 -10.28 29.62 -8.65
CA LEU A 714 -11.26 28.80 -7.93
C LEU A 714 -12.27 28.23 -8.94
N LEU A 715 -12.03 27.00 -9.38
CA LEU A 715 -12.88 26.26 -10.29
C LEU A 715 -13.97 25.52 -9.48
N ASN A 716 -15.22 25.81 -9.81
CA ASN A 716 -16.40 25.19 -9.20
C ASN A 716 -17.06 24.27 -10.24
N ILE A 717 -17.17 22.98 -9.93
CA ILE A 717 -17.74 21.97 -10.81
C ILE A 717 -19.09 21.54 -10.24
N VAL A 718 -20.18 21.83 -10.94
CA VAL A 718 -21.57 21.57 -10.51
C VAL A 718 -22.15 20.39 -11.31
N ALA A 719 -22.48 19.29 -10.65
CA ALA A 719 -23.16 18.16 -11.28
C ALA A 719 -24.65 18.46 -11.53
N VAL A 720 -25.10 18.18 -12.75
CA VAL A 720 -26.46 18.36 -13.24
C VAL A 720 -27.00 16.99 -13.68
N PRO A 721 -28.17 16.54 -13.20
CA PRO A 721 -29.13 17.25 -12.35
C PRO A 721 -28.89 17.13 -10.83
N LEU A 722 -27.83 16.43 -10.39
CA LEU A 722 -27.63 16.07 -8.97
C LEU A 722 -27.64 17.25 -8.00
N SER A 723 -27.02 18.38 -8.36
CA SER A 723 -26.82 19.50 -7.44
C SER A 723 -28.04 20.40 -7.33
N LYS A 724 -28.32 20.89 -6.11
CA LYS A 724 -29.28 21.98 -5.86
C LYS A 724 -28.97 23.26 -6.67
N TYR A 725 -27.72 23.44 -7.08
CA TYR A 725 -27.26 24.57 -7.90
C TYR A 725 -27.36 24.34 -9.42
N SER A 726 -27.92 23.21 -9.88
CA SER A 726 -28.15 22.94 -11.32
C SER A 726 -28.91 24.06 -12.04
N HIS A 727 -29.76 24.78 -11.32
CA HIS A 727 -30.54 25.92 -11.82
C HIS A 727 -29.69 27.13 -12.26
N LEU A 728 -28.38 27.15 -11.96
CA LEU A 728 -27.44 28.19 -12.39
C LEU A 728 -26.87 27.94 -13.80
N GLN A 729 -27.16 26.78 -14.43
CA GLN A 729 -26.70 26.48 -15.78
C GLN A 729 -27.25 27.50 -16.80
N PRO A 730 -26.41 28.22 -17.56
CA PRO A 730 -26.88 29.17 -18.56
C PRO A 730 -27.64 28.48 -19.70
N SER A 731 -28.67 29.15 -20.23
CA SER A 731 -29.42 28.68 -21.40
C SER A 731 -28.51 28.41 -22.60
N GLY A 732 -28.47 27.16 -23.07
CA GLY A 732 -27.60 26.74 -24.17
C GLY A 732 -26.18 26.31 -23.76
N TYR A 733 -25.83 26.35 -22.48
CA TYR A 733 -24.57 25.80 -21.98
C TYR A 733 -24.53 24.27 -22.20
N LYS A 734 -23.50 23.78 -22.89
CA LYS A 734 -23.25 22.34 -23.09
C LYS A 734 -22.57 21.75 -21.85
N LEU A 735 -23.26 20.84 -21.16
CA LEU A 735 -22.69 20.08 -20.04
C LEU A 735 -21.42 19.32 -20.47
N PHE A 736 -20.45 19.19 -19.55
CA PHE A 736 -19.34 18.26 -19.73
C PHE A 736 -19.86 16.81 -19.75
N THR A 737 -19.43 16.06 -20.76
CA THR A 737 -19.66 14.63 -20.94
C THR A 737 -18.36 14.00 -21.40
N ALA A 738 -18.05 12.78 -20.96
CA ALA A 738 -16.94 12.01 -21.50
C ALA A 738 -17.06 11.87 -23.03
N PRO A 739 -15.94 11.76 -23.76
CA PRO A 739 -15.96 11.30 -25.14
C PRO A 739 -16.62 9.91 -25.21
N PRO A 740 -17.49 9.63 -26.20
CA PRO A 740 -18.12 8.32 -26.30
C PRO A 740 -17.04 7.25 -26.47
N THR A 741 -17.01 6.27 -25.57
CA THR A 741 -16.03 5.19 -25.55
C THR A 741 -16.11 4.43 -26.87
N THR A 742 -15.09 4.59 -27.72
CA THR A 742 -15.04 3.99 -29.05
C THR A 742 -14.76 2.49 -28.95
N THR A 743 -15.82 1.73 -28.65
CA THR A 743 -15.85 0.27 -28.76
C THR A 743 -15.41 -0.12 -30.16
N THR A 744 -14.13 -0.44 -30.29
CA THR A 744 -13.49 -0.72 -31.57
C THR A 744 -13.82 -2.16 -31.97
N THR A 745 -15.09 -2.36 -32.30
CA THR A 745 -15.63 -3.59 -32.87
C THR A 745 -14.92 -3.80 -34.20
N THR A 746 -13.81 -4.55 -34.16
CA THR A 746 -12.88 -4.76 -35.27
C THR A 746 -13.56 -5.64 -36.32
N THR A 747 -14.44 -5.00 -37.07
CA THR A 747 -15.31 -5.62 -38.05
C THR A 747 -14.47 -5.88 -39.29
N THR A 748 -13.84 -7.05 -39.35
CA THR A 748 -13.03 -7.49 -40.49
C THR A 748 -13.90 -7.73 -41.71
N THR A 749 -14.32 -6.66 -42.37
CA THR A 749 -14.89 -6.67 -43.72
C THR A 749 -13.82 -7.17 -44.69
N SER A 750 -13.92 -8.45 -45.04
CA SER A 750 -13.06 -9.08 -46.05
C SER A 750 -13.40 -8.51 -47.44
N THR A 751 -12.68 -7.46 -47.85
CA THR A 751 -12.87 -6.83 -49.17
C THR A 751 -12.34 -7.76 -50.26
N THR A 752 -13.24 -8.45 -50.97
CA THR A 752 -12.87 -9.29 -52.12
C THR A 752 -12.32 -8.42 -53.25
N THR A 753 -11.06 -8.65 -53.64
CA THR A 753 -10.46 -7.97 -54.80
C THR A 753 -11.05 -8.46 -56.11
N THR A 754 -11.59 -7.54 -56.91
CA THR A 754 -11.92 -7.75 -58.32
C THR A 754 -11.28 -6.63 -59.15
N THR A 755 -10.54 -6.99 -60.20
CA THR A 755 -9.70 -6.07 -60.98
C THR A 755 -10.36 -5.60 -62.28
N THR A 756 -10.38 -4.29 -62.54
CA THR A 756 -10.71 -3.76 -63.88
C THR A 756 -10.02 -2.43 -64.21
N THR A 757 -9.12 -2.49 -65.20
CA THR A 757 -8.88 -1.50 -66.28
C THR A 757 -8.88 0.02 -66.01
N THR A 758 -7.69 0.62 -66.16
CA THR A 758 -7.42 1.99 -66.67
C THR A 758 -7.98 2.19 -68.11
N PRO A 759 -8.18 3.44 -68.64
CA PRO A 759 -7.12 4.45 -68.82
C PRO A 759 -7.51 5.96 -68.71
N GLN A 760 -6.48 6.82 -68.84
CA GLN A 760 -6.39 8.18 -69.47
C GLN A 760 -7.67 9.05 -69.67
N SER A 761 -7.66 10.39 -69.53
CA SER A 761 -6.58 11.38 -69.26
C SER A 761 -7.20 12.70 -68.73
N THR A 762 -6.42 13.68 -68.25
CA THR A 762 -5.98 14.85 -69.06
C THR A 762 -4.97 15.70 -68.26
N SER A 763 -4.13 16.50 -68.93
CA SER A 763 -3.06 17.27 -68.28
C SER A 763 -2.65 18.55 -69.01
N ALA A 764 -2.75 19.71 -68.35
CA ALA A 764 -2.11 20.99 -68.68
C ALA A 764 -2.24 21.95 -67.47
N SER A 765 -1.29 22.84 -67.14
CA SER A 765 0.11 23.00 -67.60
C SER A 765 0.86 24.00 -66.69
N SER A 766 2.21 23.98 -66.73
CA SER A 766 3.16 25.07 -66.34
C SER A 766 3.21 25.54 -64.86
N SER A 767 4.38 25.87 -64.27
CA SER A 767 5.77 25.68 -64.73
C SER A 767 6.80 25.84 -63.59
N SER A 768 7.98 25.25 -63.83
CA SER A 768 9.34 25.45 -63.27
C SER A 768 9.70 26.85 -62.68
N SER A 769 10.72 27.02 -61.83
CA SER A 769 11.86 26.12 -61.50
C SER A 769 12.56 26.48 -60.17
N ASP A 770 13.42 25.57 -59.71
CA ASP A 770 14.37 25.71 -58.60
C ASP A 770 15.38 26.86 -58.76
N SER A 771 16.00 27.28 -57.66
CA SER A 771 17.44 27.06 -57.45
C SER A 771 17.91 27.48 -56.04
N SER A 772 19.04 26.93 -55.61
CA SER A 772 19.69 27.21 -54.33
C SER A 772 21.08 27.79 -54.54
N SER A 773 21.59 28.57 -53.59
CA SER A 773 23.04 28.71 -53.35
C SER A 773 23.36 29.45 -52.04
N SER A 774 24.55 29.19 -51.53
CA SER A 774 25.12 29.76 -50.30
C SER A 774 26.27 30.73 -50.60
N SER A 775 26.47 31.76 -49.78
CA SER A 775 27.81 32.36 -49.54
C SER A 775 27.78 33.27 -48.28
N SER A 776 28.91 33.93 -47.97
CA SER A 776 29.32 34.21 -46.58
C SER A 776 30.08 35.53 -46.38
N SER A 777 30.18 35.95 -45.11
CA SER A 777 31.03 37.06 -44.58
C SER A 777 30.52 38.49 -44.88
N SER A 778 30.92 39.55 -44.16
CA SER A 778 32.09 39.68 -43.25
C SER A 778 31.85 40.62 -42.04
N SER A 779 32.89 40.79 -41.23
CA SER A 779 32.91 41.32 -39.85
C SER A 779 33.08 42.84 -39.68
N THR A 780 32.73 43.38 -38.51
CA THR A 780 33.45 44.51 -37.88
C THR A 780 33.49 44.35 -36.34
N THR A 781 34.40 45.02 -35.63
CA THR A 781 34.72 44.75 -34.21
C THR A 781 34.86 46.00 -33.33
N SER A 782 34.66 45.85 -32.01
CA SER A 782 35.30 46.65 -30.95
C SER A 782 35.23 45.91 -29.59
N LYS A 783 36.02 46.33 -28.58
CA LYS A 783 36.20 45.64 -27.28
C LYS A 783 36.35 46.60 -26.09
N SER A 784 35.78 46.25 -24.93
CA SER A 784 36.26 46.50 -23.54
C SER A 784 35.32 45.72 -22.58
N SER A 785 35.68 44.96 -21.54
CA SER A 785 36.65 45.07 -20.42
C SER A 785 36.22 46.12 -19.36
N THR A 786 36.10 45.83 -18.04
CA THR A 786 36.44 44.62 -17.26
C THR A 786 35.83 44.62 -15.84
N SER A 787 35.91 43.45 -15.17
CA SER A 787 35.89 43.15 -13.70
C SER A 787 34.55 42.66 -13.13
N SER A 788 34.41 41.61 -12.29
CA SER A 788 35.22 41.02 -11.19
C SER A 788 35.36 41.97 -9.98
N THR A 789 35.30 41.59 -8.70
CA THR A 789 35.39 40.30 -7.96
C THR A 789 34.69 40.55 -6.57
N THR A 790 34.31 39.66 -5.65
CA THR A 790 34.72 38.28 -5.26
C THR A 790 33.56 37.57 -4.51
N ALA A 791 33.69 36.27 -4.20
CA ALA A 791 32.80 35.54 -3.28
C ALA A 791 33.33 35.53 -1.83
N SER A 792 32.50 35.14 -0.85
CA SER A 792 32.94 34.67 0.47
C SER A 792 32.10 33.49 0.94
N LYS A 793 32.77 32.50 1.56
CA LYS A 793 32.18 31.55 2.49
C LYS A 793 32.72 31.91 3.88
N ASP A 794 31.90 31.68 4.89
CA ASP A 794 32.23 30.88 6.08
C ASP A 794 30.96 30.11 6.48
#